data_AF-A0AA39UDU4-F1
#
_entry.id   AF-A0AA39UDU4-F1
#
_cell.length_a   1.000
_cell.length_b   1.000
_cell.length_c   1.000
_cell.angle_alpha   90.00
_cell.angle_beta   90.00
_cell.angle_gamma   90.00
#
_symmetry.space_group_name_H-M   'P 1'
#
loop_
_entity.id
_entity.type
_entity.pdbx_description
1 polymer ?
#
loop_
_entity_poly.entity_id
_entity_poly.type
_entity_poly.pdbx_seq_one_letter_code
_entity_poly.pdbx_strand_id
1 'polypeptide(L)'
;MAFPANQQDSQAWYIAVQRYVATLSAPQRAVFNAPASADACLNIIIHAQGRKRGFTRLLGLIRPLIDPLQRFEGAIDVLMQTHGAIASPIWGPLRMAVTLASDYFKTLESLAMILHRVVSSLERCVDYEKLFETNPAVQKAIGVLYSDLIDFCTRVVRFYSKSSLRAMFVSFDTEFREVSEHINLHSTELDWVANVANIADGQKGRAESDNARMSQMRSNIQRWLSPSKAQDDLYRRSLEYMPGSCDWVWDTSQAQNFFASSASTSMIIQGRPGSGKTVLSSFIIQSLKKREEQVVLYFFCQAGDPEKREITCILRTILSQLLLVDQSLYETLDPLYTRSGRTKADSYVEVYDAIFLALSKVKETKLVVVIDALDECQKCEDLVQALFGFQERVQSRMSLIFTSRQMPLAFPFGERLVFEQETSNIPIRQYIGHRVFQMETIPNKALKANVVQQISIAADGLWLYARLMLDEVQKLPSTILIERHLSKIPHGLTQLYTQIFRSKEANFTETHIRFAQQLFVWVDTTEFMPAWFALDCLPYEMICLVFQYVNFGEPVFDPAALITELCSPVLEAVRLPLGFPESYFDGELASTPLYKIEFVHHTADQYLRECQDLDAAELAVVLKPRRLRKLYRGVTAVWYFTECKISESHLYISPDDVGDLSTYGCYFEMSYGLRSALALERLPNDLSGKEQAEAESMLHVLTRFISEDSEQCLRWVEGGIVINYAAGWHHHLQDKAEEALEIVLASRNSSKMPAFDIFQATREAFHRDYVYVLQLTGPNCDDREAEPIMPEGFQNRPLALKMLNIGRRWQHLHRYREEDFTTFRELAINF
;
A
#
# COMPACT_ATOMS: atom_id res chain seq x y z
N MET A 1 53.75 14.94 -34.30
CA MET A 1 53.08 15.43 -33.07
C MET A 1 51.62 15.10 -33.22
N ALA A 2 51.14 14.18 -32.38
CA ALA A 2 49.74 13.75 -32.35
C ALA A 2 48.89 14.84 -31.66
N PHE A 3 47.80 15.25 -32.30
CA PHE A 3 46.79 16.12 -31.70
C PHE A 3 45.75 15.27 -30.95
N PRO A 4 45.14 15.78 -29.87
CA PRO A 4 44.31 15.00 -28.96
C PRO A 4 42.96 14.66 -29.59
N ALA A 5 42.56 13.39 -29.44
CA ALA A 5 41.21 12.91 -29.69
C ALA A 5 40.29 13.37 -28.55
N ASN A 6 39.57 14.47 -28.75
CA ASN A 6 38.32 14.77 -28.04
C ASN A 6 37.68 16.03 -28.61
N GLN A 7 36.92 15.83 -29.69
CA GLN A 7 35.68 16.51 -30.03
C GLN A 7 35.16 15.73 -31.24
N GLN A 8 33.99 15.10 -31.10
CA GLN A 8 33.26 14.60 -32.26
C GLN A 8 32.82 15.82 -33.03
N ASP A 9 33.75 16.31 -33.84
CA ASP A 9 33.58 17.43 -34.76
C ASP A 9 32.39 17.16 -35.68
N SER A 10 31.64 18.21 -36.03
CA SER A 10 30.58 18.18 -37.05
C SER A 10 30.90 17.16 -38.15
N GLN A 11 30.28 15.97 -38.04
CA GLN A 11 30.64 14.85 -38.91
C GLN A 11 30.32 15.22 -40.37
N ALA A 12 29.28 16.04 -40.56
CA ALA A 12 28.80 16.49 -41.85
C ALA A 12 29.82 17.34 -42.61
N TRP A 13 30.39 18.39 -41.99
CA TRP A 13 31.38 19.25 -42.64
C TRP A 13 32.68 18.51 -42.94
N TYR A 14 33.22 17.78 -41.95
CA TYR A 14 34.47 17.03 -42.15
C TYR A 14 34.36 16.01 -43.28
N ILE A 15 33.24 15.28 -43.35
CA ILE A 15 32.97 14.32 -44.43
C ILE A 15 32.84 15.03 -45.78
N ALA A 16 32.14 16.16 -45.86
CA ALA A 16 31.98 16.94 -47.09
C ALA A 16 33.34 17.46 -47.61
N VAL A 17 34.15 18.05 -46.73
CA VAL A 17 35.50 18.56 -47.08
C VAL A 17 36.45 17.44 -47.48
N GLN A 18 36.52 16.34 -46.72
CA GLN A 18 37.42 15.22 -47.05
C GLN A 18 37.04 14.55 -48.39
N ARG A 19 35.76 14.25 -48.59
CA ARG A 19 35.24 13.73 -49.87
C ARG A 19 35.62 14.66 -51.01
N TYR A 20 35.50 15.98 -50.81
CA TYR A 20 35.79 16.92 -51.87
C TYR A 20 37.29 17.13 -52.14
N VAL A 21 38.13 17.38 -51.11
CA VAL A 21 39.58 17.62 -51.27
C VAL A 21 40.27 16.45 -52.00
N ALA A 22 39.78 15.23 -51.81
CA ALA A 22 40.24 14.06 -52.55
C ALA A 22 40.08 14.20 -54.09
N THR A 23 39.08 14.98 -54.55
CA THR A 23 38.81 15.22 -55.97
C THR A 23 39.63 16.37 -56.59
N LEU A 24 40.43 17.10 -55.79
CA LEU A 24 41.34 18.16 -56.28
C LEU A 24 42.69 17.62 -56.75
N SER A 25 43.27 18.27 -57.77
CA SER A 25 44.66 18.07 -58.20
C SER A 25 45.66 18.89 -57.37
N ALA A 26 46.94 18.51 -57.39
CA ALA A 26 48.01 19.13 -56.57
C ALA A 26 48.09 20.68 -56.64
N PRO A 27 48.06 21.36 -57.80
CA PRO A 27 48.07 22.82 -57.85
C PRO A 27 46.77 23.45 -57.33
N GLN A 28 45.63 22.77 -57.48
CA GLN A 28 44.35 23.25 -56.95
C GLN A 28 44.29 23.14 -55.41
N ARG A 29 44.91 22.09 -54.84
CA ARG A 29 45.05 21.94 -53.37
C ARG A 29 45.91 23.03 -52.75
N ALA A 30 46.96 23.50 -53.44
CA ALA A 30 47.80 24.58 -52.95
C ALA A 30 47.05 25.94 -52.90
N VAL A 31 46.18 26.21 -53.87
CA VAL A 31 45.33 27.41 -53.90
C VAL A 31 44.18 27.31 -52.89
N PHE A 32 43.62 26.12 -52.73
CA PHE A 32 42.62 25.80 -51.71
C PHE A 32 43.15 26.05 -50.29
N ASN A 33 44.45 25.86 -50.05
CA ASN A 33 45.08 26.09 -48.73
C ASN A 33 45.76 27.47 -48.59
N ALA A 34 45.45 28.45 -49.45
CA ALA A 34 46.01 29.79 -49.35
C ALA A 34 45.29 30.65 -48.29
N PRO A 35 46.00 31.29 -47.33
CA PRO A 35 45.37 32.16 -46.36
C PRO A 35 44.89 33.47 -47.02
N ALA A 36 43.63 33.84 -46.76
CA ALA A 36 43.00 35.08 -47.21
C ALA A 36 41.96 35.53 -46.18
N SER A 37 41.74 36.84 -46.06
CA SER A 37 40.74 37.47 -45.18
C SER A 37 39.77 38.35 -45.99
N ALA A 38 38.67 38.81 -45.38
CA ALA A 38 37.79 39.76 -46.06
C ALA A 38 38.53 41.04 -46.39
N ASP A 39 39.38 41.51 -45.48
CA ASP A 39 40.26 42.66 -45.69
C ASP A 39 41.18 42.47 -46.91
N ALA A 40 41.71 41.27 -47.14
CA ALA A 40 42.50 40.98 -48.33
C ALA A 40 41.67 41.06 -49.63
N CYS A 41 40.40 40.65 -49.59
CA CYS A 41 39.48 40.73 -50.73
C CYS A 41 39.03 42.18 -50.99
N LEU A 42 38.72 42.92 -49.91
CA LEU A 42 38.39 44.34 -49.95
C LEU A 42 39.56 45.16 -50.51
N ASN A 43 40.78 44.88 -50.07
CA ASN A 43 41.99 45.51 -50.59
C ASN A 43 42.19 45.26 -52.09
N ILE A 44 41.82 44.09 -52.61
CA ILE A 44 41.89 43.80 -54.06
C ILE A 44 40.85 44.61 -54.83
N ILE A 45 39.60 44.67 -54.34
CA ILE A 45 38.56 45.54 -54.93
C ILE A 45 39.05 46.99 -54.91
N ILE A 46 39.67 47.42 -53.81
CA ILE A 46 40.22 48.77 -53.63
C ILE A 46 41.39 49.02 -54.59
N HIS A 47 42.31 48.08 -54.77
CA HIS A 47 43.45 48.25 -55.68
C HIS A 47 43.08 48.18 -57.16
N ALA A 48 42.07 47.40 -57.54
CA ALA A 48 41.50 47.44 -58.90
C ALA A 48 40.94 48.84 -59.26
N GLN A 49 40.62 49.68 -58.25
CA GLN A 49 40.14 51.06 -58.42
C GLN A 49 41.20 52.02 -58.99
N GLY A 50 42.50 51.67 -58.94
CA GLY A 50 43.57 52.57 -59.41
C GLY A 50 43.54 52.88 -60.92
N ARG A 51 42.64 52.25 -61.70
CA ARG A 51 42.69 52.27 -63.17
C ARG A 51 41.57 53.04 -63.90
N LYS A 52 40.51 53.58 -63.25
CA LYS A 52 39.46 54.36 -63.95
C LYS A 52 38.83 55.50 -63.11
N ARG A 53 38.65 56.70 -63.72
CA ARG A 53 38.06 57.91 -63.10
C ARG A 53 36.52 57.82 -62.97
N GLY A 54 35.98 57.93 -61.75
CA GLY A 54 34.54 58.12 -61.48
C GLY A 54 34.06 57.56 -60.14
N PHE A 55 34.59 58.07 -59.01
CA PHE A 55 34.54 57.35 -57.72
C PHE A 55 33.39 57.70 -56.76
N THR A 56 32.64 58.79 -56.96
CA THR A 56 31.56 59.18 -56.03
C THR A 56 30.24 58.42 -56.23
N ARG A 57 29.96 57.87 -57.42
CA ARG A 57 28.78 57.00 -57.64
C ARG A 57 29.00 55.56 -57.19
N LEU A 58 30.26 55.11 -57.10
CA LEU A 58 30.61 53.71 -56.84
C LEU A 58 30.67 53.35 -55.34
N LEU A 59 30.89 54.33 -54.45
CA LEU A 59 30.84 54.16 -52.99
C LEU A 59 29.44 53.70 -52.50
N GLY A 60 28.37 54.12 -53.17
CA GLY A 60 27.03 53.59 -52.93
C GLY A 60 26.78 52.19 -53.52
N LEU A 61 27.64 51.74 -54.45
CA LEU A 61 27.51 50.49 -55.23
C LEU A 61 28.42 49.35 -54.75
N ILE A 62 29.48 49.62 -53.99
CA ILE A 62 30.35 48.61 -53.35
C ILE A 62 29.85 48.28 -51.92
N ARG A 63 29.09 49.18 -51.30
CA ARG A 63 28.44 48.97 -49.99
C ARG A 63 27.65 47.65 -49.89
N PRO A 64 26.91 47.18 -50.92
CA PRO A 64 26.24 45.88 -50.92
C PRO A 64 27.17 44.66 -50.91
N LEU A 65 28.49 44.82 -51.14
CA LEU A 65 29.49 43.75 -51.05
C LEU A 65 30.27 43.77 -49.75
N ILE A 66 30.46 44.96 -49.15
CA ILE A 66 31.17 45.12 -47.88
C ILE A 66 30.41 44.39 -46.78
N ASP A 67 29.12 44.66 -46.64
CA ASP A 67 28.32 44.05 -45.56
C ASP A 67 28.23 42.51 -45.70
N PRO A 68 27.97 41.91 -46.88
CA PRO A 68 28.00 40.46 -47.02
C PRO A 68 29.40 39.85 -46.89
N LEU A 69 30.48 40.49 -47.34
CA LEU A 69 31.85 39.97 -47.17
C LEU A 69 32.27 40.00 -45.69
N GLN A 70 31.92 41.06 -44.95
CA GLN A 70 32.17 41.17 -43.51
C GLN A 70 31.27 40.23 -42.69
N ARG A 71 30.01 40.03 -43.10
CA ARG A 71 29.13 39.01 -42.49
C ARG A 71 29.57 37.59 -42.84
N PHE A 72 30.11 37.36 -44.04
CA PHE A 72 30.72 36.10 -44.42
C PHE A 72 31.96 35.82 -43.58
N GLU A 73 32.76 36.84 -43.29
CA GLU A 73 33.83 36.75 -42.30
C GLU A 73 33.32 36.45 -40.92
N GLY A 74 32.28 37.14 -40.43
CA GLY A 74 31.65 36.82 -39.15
C GLY A 74 31.08 35.38 -39.08
N ALA A 75 30.40 34.92 -40.13
CA ALA A 75 29.82 33.57 -40.19
C ALA A 75 30.90 32.48 -40.29
N ILE A 76 31.96 32.74 -41.04
CA ILE A 76 33.14 31.87 -41.08
C ILE A 76 33.91 31.92 -39.77
N ASP A 77 34.01 33.07 -39.10
CA ASP A 77 34.66 33.20 -37.80
C ASP A 77 33.92 32.40 -36.72
N VAL A 78 32.57 32.35 -36.76
CA VAL A 78 31.75 31.46 -35.92
C VAL A 78 32.03 29.98 -36.24
N LEU A 79 32.20 29.62 -37.52
CA LEU A 79 32.64 28.29 -37.96
C LEU A 79 34.12 27.99 -37.58
N MET A 80 34.99 29.00 -37.52
CA MET A 80 36.41 28.88 -37.16
C MET A 80 36.59 28.73 -35.64
N GLN A 81 35.72 29.38 -34.85
CA GLN A 81 35.67 29.20 -33.40
C GLN A 81 35.18 27.79 -33.01
N THR A 82 34.42 27.12 -33.90
CA THR A 82 33.93 25.74 -33.70
C THR A 82 34.88 24.69 -34.29
N HIS A 83 35.41 24.86 -35.51
CA HIS A 83 36.40 23.95 -36.10
C HIS A 83 37.49 24.73 -36.88
N GLY A 84 38.66 24.97 -36.25
CA GLY A 84 39.62 26.01 -36.71
C GLY A 84 40.43 25.77 -38.00
N ALA A 85 40.50 24.56 -38.57
CA ALA A 85 41.39 24.23 -39.70
C ALA A 85 40.86 24.65 -41.10
N ILE A 86 39.82 25.49 -41.16
CA ILE A 86 38.79 25.43 -42.20
C ILE A 86 38.59 26.70 -43.04
N ALA A 87 39.09 27.85 -42.57
CA ALA A 87 38.90 29.15 -43.24
C ALA A 87 39.50 29.21 -44.65
N SER A 88 40.75 28.75 -44.78
CA SER A 88 41.58 28.91 -45.99
C SER A 88 40.97 28.28 -47.27
N PRO A 89 40.39 27.06 -47.21
CA PRO A 89 39.55 26.45 -48.26
C PRO A 89 38.47 27.31 -48.89
N ILE A 90 37.88 28.22 -48.11
CA ILE A 90 36.74 29.04 -48.52
C ILE A 90 37.22 30.42 -48.99
N TRP A 91 38.18 31.00 -48.26
CA TRP A 91 38.69 32.34 -48.53
C TRP A 91 39.58 32.45 -49.77
N GLY A 92 40.42 31.45 -50.06
CA GLY A 92 41.30 31.46 -51.23
C GLY A 92 40.55 31.57 -52.56
N PRO A 93 39.56 30.68 -52.81
CA PRO A 93 38.69 30.75 -53.98
C PRO A 93 37.86 32.04 -54.02
N LEU A 94 37.27 32.45 -52.90
CA LEU A 94 36.47 33.67 -52.84
C LEU A 94 37.28 34.93 -53.21
N ARG A 95 38.49 35.06 -52.66
CA ARG A 95 39.42 36.15 -53.04
C ARG A 95 39.65 36.20 -54.54
N MET A 96 39.76 35.03 -55.16
CA MET A 96 39.97 34.91 -56.60
C MET A 96 38.73 35.27 -57.42
N ALA A 97 37.53 34.85 -57.00
CA ALA A 97 36.27 35.28 -57.62
C ALA A 97 36.11 36.81 -57.57
N VAL A 98 36.41 37.42 -56.42
CA VAL A 98 36.37 38.88 -56.23
C VAL A 98 37.38 39.59 -57.13
N THR A 99 38.61 39.07 -57.23
CA THR A 99 39.67 39.62 -58.11
C THR A 99 39.28 39.59 -59.59
N LEU A 100 38.56 38.54 -60.01
CA LEU A 100 38.12 38.38 -61.40
C LEU A 100 36.90 39.26 -61.71
N ALA A 101 35.97 39.38 -60.76
CA ALA A 101 34.78 40.21 -60.89
C ALA A 101 35.08 41.71 -60.81
N SER A 102 36.23 42.12 -60.23
CA SER A 102 36.56 43.54 -60.03
C SER A 102 36.69 44.35 -61.33
N ASP A 103 36.91 43.69 -62.47
CA ASP A 103 37.00 44.33 -63.78
C ASP A 103 35.63 44.49 -64.48
N TYR A 104 34.56 43.85 -63.99
CA TYR A 104 33.24 43.79 -64.65
C TYR A 104 32.07 43.99 -63.66
N PHE A 105 31.40 45.15 -63.78
CA PHE A 105 30.39 45.62 -62.83
C PHE A 105 29.19 44.66 -62.62
N LYS A 106 28.61 44.08 -63.68
CA LYS A 106 27.44 43.17 -63.56
C LYS A 106 27.79 41.83 -62.88
N THR A 107 29.03 41.36 -63.05
CA THR A 107 29.53 40.14 -62.42
C THR A 107 29.80 40.36 -60.94
N LEU A 108 30.31 41.56 -60.59
CA LEU A 108 30.49 42.01 -59.21
C LEU A 108 29.16 42.03 -58.42
N GLU A 109 28.09 42.55 -59.04
CA GLU A 109 26.74 42.59 -58.46
C GLU A 109 26.14 41.18 -58.26
N SER A 110 26.32 40.30 -59.26
CA SER A 110 25.86 38.90 -59.16
C SER A 110 26.61 38.12 -58.07
N LEU A 111 27.92 38.34 -57.92
CA LEU A 111 28.73 37.76 -56.85
C LEU A 111 28.26 38.23 -55.46
N ALA A 112 27.87 39.51 -55.33
CA ALA A 112 27.34 40.07 -54.09
C ALA A 112 26.07 39.36 -53.62
N MET A 113 25.12 39.16 -54.55
CA MET A 113 23.85 38.48 -54.25
C MET A 113 24.07 37.02 -53.83
N ILE A 114 25.01 36.32 -54.47
CA ILE A 114 25.34 34.93 -54.16
C ILE A 114 25.99 34.84 -52.78
N LEU A 115 26.97 35.71 -52.50
CA LEU A 115 27.63 35.74 -51.19
C LEU A 115 26.64 36.01 -50.07
N HIS A 116 25.73 36.95 -50.26
CA HIS A 116 24.68 37.23 -49.28
C HIS A 116 23.80 36.00 -48.98
N ARG A 117 23.42 35.22 -50.00
CA ARG A 117 22.63 33.99 -49.84
C ARG A 117 23.41 32.86 -49.17
N VAL A 118 24.70 32.76 -49.47
CA VAL A 118 25.59 31.78 -48.85
C VAL A 118 25.75 32.07 -47.36
N VAL A 119 26.01 33.34 -47.00
CA VAL A 119 26.14 33.79 -45.60
C VAL A 119 24.89 33.42 -44.80
N SER A 120 23.71 33.79 -45.31
CA SER A 120 22.47 33.53 -44.59
C SER A 120 22.14 32.04 -44.46
N SER A 121 22.63 31.21 -45.39
CA SER A 121 22.48 29.75 -45.32
C SER A 121 23.47 29.12 -44.33
N LEU A 122 24.69 29.65 -44.25
CA LEU A 122 25.73 29.21 -43.31
C LEU A 122 25.40 29.51 -41.85
N GLU A 123 24.91 30.72 -41.55
CA GLU A 123 24.48 31.10 -40.19
C GLU A 123 23.41 30.14 -39.66
N ARG A 124 22.42 29.79 -40.50
CA ARG A 124 21.36 28.84 -40.17
C ARG A 124 21.84 27.41 -39.98
N CYS A 125 22.85 26.97 -40.74
CA CYS A 125 23.43 25.63 -40.59
C CYS A 125 24.01 25.42 -39.19
N VAL A 126 24.74 26.42 -38.68
CA VAL A 126 25.35 26.36 -37.35
C VAL A 126 24.29 26.26 -36.25
N ASP A 127 23.18 26.99 -36.39
CA ASP A 127 22.07 26.92 -35.44
C ASP A 127 21.37 25.56 -35.49
N TYR A 128 21.09 25.03 -36.69
CA TYR A 128 20.46 23.72 -36.85
C TYR A 128 21.36 22.56 -36.43
N GLU A 129 22.67 22.67 -36.60
CA GLU A 129 23.61 21.66 -36.16
C GLU A 129 23.60 21.49 -34.63
N LYS A 130 23.53 22.61 -33.89
CA LYS A 130 23.41 22.60 -32.43
C LYS A 130 22.06 22.06 -31.96
N LEU A 131 20.97 22.47 -32.62
CA LEU A 131 19.61 22.06 -32.23
C LEU A 131 19.31 20.60 -32.57
N PHE A 132 19.90 20.06 -33.63
CA PHE A 132 19.61 18.73 -34.18
C PHE A 132 20.85 17.84 -34.27
N GLU A 133 21.72 17.88 -33.26
CA GLU A 133 22.98 17.11 -33.21
C GLU A 133 22.75 15.60 -33.44
N THR A 134 21.65 15.07 -32.92
CA THR A 134 21.32 13.64 -32.97
C THR A 134 20.42 13.24 -34.14
N ASN A 135 19.93 14.19 -34.95
CA ASN A 135 19.00 13.89 -36.04
C ASN A 135 19.75 13.62 -37.37
N PRO A 136 19.82 12.36 -37.85
CA PRO A 136 20.65 12.02 -39.00
C PRO A 136 20.15 12.63 -40.31
N ALA A 137 18.85 12.96 -40.44
CA ALA A 137 18.31 13.56 -41.64
C ALA A 137 18.71 15.04 -41.77
N VAL A 138 18.61 15.79 -40.67
CA VAL A 138 19.05 17.20 -40.62
C VAL A 138 20.57 17.28 -40.83
N GLN A 139 21.34 16.45 -40.14
CA GLN A 139 22.81 16.40 -40.29
C GLN A 139 23.23 16.07 -41.72
N LYS A 140 22.51 15.17 -42.40
CA LYS A 140 22.75 14.88 -43.82
C LYS A 140 22.44 16.07 -44.71
N ALA A 141 21.34 16.79 -44.50
CA ALA A 141 20.96 17.97 -45.29
C ALA A 141 21.97 19.11 -45.11
N ILE A 142 22.44 19.35 -43.89
CA ILE A 142 23.55 20.28 -43.59
C ILE A 142 24.80 19.89 -44.38
N GLY A 143 25.17 18.60 -44.38
CA GLY A 143 26.32 18.09 -45.14
C GLY A 143 26.22 18.27 -46.66
N VAL A 144 25.01 18.20 -47.23
CA VAL A 144 24.77 18.47 -48.66
C VAL A 144 24.99 19.95 -48.97
N LEU A 145 24.41 20.85 -48.17
CA LEU A 145 24.57 22.29 -48.37
C LEU A 145 26.04 22.72 -48.23
N TYR A 146 26.77 22.14 -47.28
CA TYR A 146 28.22 22.31 -47.18
C TYR A 146 28.98 21.80 -48.40
N SER A 147 28.53 20.70 -49.02
CA SER A 147 29.13 20.19 -50.25
C SER A 147 28.96 21.15 -51.42
N ASP A 148 27.80 21.82 -51.55
CA ASP A 148 27.58 22.84 -52.59
C ASP A 148 28.48 24.05 -52.42
N LEU A 149 28.76 24.46 -51.17
CA LEU A 149 29.67 25.57 -50.88
C LEU A 149 31.11 25.24 -51.28
N ILE A 150 31.50 23.98 -51.16
CA ILE A 150 32.81 23.52 -51.60
C ILE A 150 32.84 23.36 -53.13
N ASP A 151 31.75 22.91 -53.77
CA ASP A 151 31.64 22.89 -55.24
C ASP A 151 31.69 24.31 -55.84
N PHE A 152 31.05 25.27 -55.18
CA PHE A 152 31.19 26.69 -55.50
C PHE A 152 32.67 27.10 -55.54
N CYS A 153 33.38 26.89 -54.42
CA CYS A 153 34.81 27.17 -54.29
C CYS A 153 35.65 26.45 -55.36
N THR A 154 35.28 25.22 -55.71
CA THR A 154 35.92 24.39 -56.73
C THR A 154 35.81 24.97 -58.13
N ARG A 155 34.59 25.38 -58.53
CA ARG A 155 34.35 25.95 -59.85
C ARG A 155 35.11 27.26 -60.03
N VAL A 156 35.20 28.06 -58.97
CA VAL A 156 36.03 29.29 -58.97
C VAL A 156 37.50 28.98 -59.24
N VAL A 157 38.05 27.93 -58.60
CA VAL A 157 39.46 27.54 -58.80
C VAL A 157 39.71 26.93 -60.17
N ARG A 158 38.81 26.08 -60.67
CA ARG A 158 38.92 25.49 -62.01
C ARG A 158 38.86 26.55 -63.11
N PHE A 159 38.01 27.57 -62.94
CA PHE A 159 37.92 28.69 -63.87
C PHE A 159 39.27 29.42 -64.04
N TYR A 160 40.00 29.65 -62.94
CA TYR A 160 41.31 30.31 -62.95
C TYR A 160 42.38 29.54 -63.73
N SER A 161 42.30 28.21 -63.78
CA SER A 161 43.29 27.38 -64.47
C SER A 161 43.22 27.43 -66.01
N LYS A 162 42.26 28.15 -66.62
CA LYS A 162 42.01 28.19 -68.07
C LYS A 162 42.31 29.59 -68.68
N SER A 163 43.31 29.70 -69.54
CA SER A 163 43.87 30.97 -70.02
C SER A 163 43.15 31.62 -71.24
N SER A 164 41.88 32.04 -71.09
CA SER A 164 41.18 32.86 -72.11
C SER A 164 40.07 33.73 -71.50
N LEU A 165 40.36 35.01 -71.30
CA LEU A 165 39.59 35.89 -70.40
C LEU A 165 38.24 36.36 -70.94
N ARG A 166 37.98 36.34 -72.27
CA ARG A 166 36.83 37.08 -72.84
C ARG A 166 35.59 36.24 -73.19
N ALA A 167 35.75 34.97 -73.55
CA ALA A 167 34.59 34.10 -73.79
C ALA A 167 34.07 33.50 -72.47
N MET A 168 34.98 33.01 -71.62
CA MET A 168 34.58 32.20 -70.47
C MET A 168 33.93 33.00 -69.34
N PHE A 169 34.06 34.34 -69.24
CA PHE A 169 33.30 35.10 -68.24
C PHE A 169 31.78 34.99 -68.40
N VAL A 170 31.27 34.74 -69.61
CA VAL A 170 29.84 34.45 -69.82
C VAL A 170 29.49 33.04 -69.30
N SER A 171 30.38 32.06 -69.50
CA SER A 171 30.28 30.71 -68.94
C SER A 171 30.33 30.74 -67.40
N PHE A 172 31.18 31.59 -66.84
CA PHE A 172 31.34 31.78 -65.40
C PHE A 172 30.10 32.35 -64.74
N ASP A 173 29.48 33.38 -65.33
CA ASP A 173 28.20 33.95 -64.85
C ASP A 173 27.08 32.89 -64.85
N THR A 174 27.10 31.99 -65.83
CA THR A 174 26.12 30.88 -65.94
C THR A 174 26.38 29.81 -64.86
N GLU A 175 27.64 29.33 -64.74
CA GLU A 175 28.04 28.36 -63.71
C GLU A 175 27.80 28.87 -62.28
N PHE A 176 27.95 30.18 -62.04
CA PHE A 176 27.68 30.81 -60.74
C PHE A 176 26.19 30.85 -60.40
N ARG A 177 25.33 31.10 -61.40
CA ARG A 177 23.88 31.07 -61.20
C ARG A 177 23.39 29.66 -60.88
N GLU A 178 23.91 28.65 -61.58
CA GLU A 178 23.58 27.24 -61.31
C GLU A 178 23.92 26.86 -59.86
N VAL A 179 25.13 27.18 -59.37
CA VAL A 179 25.51 26.87 -57.99
C VAL A 179 24.66 27.66 -56.98
N SER A 180 24.31 28.91 -57.29
CA SER A 180 23.40 29.66 -56.44
C SER A 180 22.00 29.05 -56.37
N GLU A 181 21.52 28.43 -57.44
CA GLU A 181 20.23 27.72 -57.45
C GLU A 181 20.30 26.43 -56.62
N HIS A 182 21.40 25.68 -56.71
CA HIS A 182 21.62 24.48 -55.86
C HIS A 182 21.66 24.83 -54.38
N ILE A 183 22.43 25.85 -53.99
CA ILE A 183 22.53 26.31 -52.59
C ILE A 183 21.16 26.76 -52.08
N ASN A 184 20.38 27.46 -52.91
CA ASN A 184 19.04 27.90 -52.54
C ASN A 184 18.06 26.71 -52.38
N LEU A 185 18.14 25.73 -53.29
CA LEU A 185 17.33 24.52 -53.24
C LEU A 185 17.63 23.71 -51.96
N HIS A 186 18.90 23.39 -51.71
CA HIS A 186 19.29 22.59 -50.55
C HIS A 186 19.18 23.37 -49.23
N SER A 187 19.31 24.70 -49.25
CA SER A 187 18.97 25.53 -48.08
C SER A 187 17.48 25.44 -47.75
N THR A 188 16.60 25.45 -48.77
CA THR A 188 15.15 25.31 -48.56
C THR A 188 14.80 23.90 -48.10
N GLU A 189 15.48 22.88 -48.63
CA GLU A 189 15.33 21.49 -48.18
C GLU A 189 15.78 21.32 -46.73
N LEU A 190 16.91 21.93 -46.33
CA LEU A 190 17.37 21.94 -44.95
C LEU A 190 16.33 22.57 -44.01
N ASP A 191 15.77 23.73 -44.36
CA ASP A 191 14.71 24.36 -43.57
C ASP A 191 13.50 23.43 -43.42
N TRP A 192 13.12 22.74 -44.50
CA TRP A 192 12.01 21.78 -44.49
C TRP A 192 12.32 20.58 -43.59
N VAL A 193 13.49 19.95 -43.71
CA VAL A 193 13.90 18.79 -42.89
C VAL A 193 14.02 19.17 -41.41
N ALA A 194 14.61 20.33 -41.10
CA ALA A 194 14.71 20.84 -39.73
C ALA A 194 13.33 21.13 -39.12
N ASN A 195 12.42 21.70 -39.91
CA ASN A 195 11.04 21.94 -39.45
C ASN A 195 10.29 20.61 -39.20
N VAL A 196 10.44 19.62 -40.08
CA VAL A 196 9.86 18.27 -39.88
C VAL A 196 10.42 17.62 -38.61
N ALA A 197 11.73 17.72 -38.36
CA ALA A 197 12.37 17.21 -37.15
C ALA A 197 11.82 17.89 -35.89
N ASN A 198 11.73 19.23 -35.89
CA ASN A 198 11.17 20.00 -34.77
C ASN A 198 9.71 19.61 -34.47
N ILE A 199 8.89 19.41 -35.51
CA ILE A 199 7.50 18.98 -35.36
C ILE A 199 7.44 17.59 -34.73
N ALA A 200 8.29 16.66 -35.18
CA ALA A 200 8.35 15.29 -34.66
C ALA A 200 8.81 15.25 -33.19
N ASP A 201 9.89 15.96 -32.84
CA ASP A 201 10.38 16.05 -31.46
C ASP A 201 9.36 16.74 -30.55
N GLY A 202 8.69 17.79 -31.04
CA GLY A 202 7.60 18.44 -30.34
C GLY A 202 6.39 17.52 -30.12
N GLN A 203 6.04 16.65 -31.08
CA GLN A 203 4.99 15.65 -30.90
C GLN A 203 5.38 14.60 -29.85
N LYS A 204 6.63 14.12 -29.89
CA LYS A 204 7.14 13.16 -28.92
C LYS A 204 7.16 13.73 -27.50
N GLY A 205 7.68 14.95 -27.31
CA GLY A 205 7.71 15.61 -26.01
C GLY A 205 6.32 15.88 -25.43
N ARG A 206 5.34 16.23 -26.28
CA ARG A 206 3.93 16.34 -25.85
C ARG A 206 3.37 14.98 -25.41
N ALA A 207 3.59 13.92 -26.18
CA ALA A 207 3.13 12.58 -25.83
C ALA A 207 3.75 12.05 -24.53
N GLU A 208 5.04 12.32 -24.30
CA GLU A 208 5.73 11.96 -23.05
C GLU A 208 5.17 12.72 -21.84
N SER A 209 4.94 14.03 -21.99
CA SER A 209 4.32 14.87 -20.95
C SER A 209 2.88 14.44 -20.66
N ASP A 210 2.09 14.14 -21.69
CA ASP A 210 0.72 13.65 -21.55
C ASP A 210 0.71 12.28 -20.86
N ASN A 211 1.60 11.35 -21.25
CA ASN A 211 1.73 10.05 -20.57
C ASN A 211 2.15 10.20 -19.10
N ALA A 212 3.07 11.10 -18.78
CA ALA A 212 3.48 11.38 -17.41
C ALA A 212 2.32 11.96 -16.58
N ARG A 213 1.57 12.91 -17.15
CA ARG A 213 0.37 13.50 -16.53
C ARG A 213 -0.70 12.43 -16.26
N MET A 214 -0.96 11.58 -17.24
CA MET A 214 -1.92 10.47 -17.11
C MET A 214 -1.49 9.45 -16.06
N SER A 215 -0.21 9.08 -16.02
CA SER A 215 0.33 8.19 -14.99
C SER A 215 0.20 8.80 -13.58
N GLN A 216 0.46 10.10 -13.44
CA GLN A 216 0.31 10.79 -12.16
C GLN A 216 -1.16 10.84 -11.71
N MET A 217 -2.08 11.16 -12.62
CA MET A 217 -3.53 11.16 -12.34
C MET A 217 -4.01 9.78 -11.88
N ARG A 218 -3.58 8.71 -12.57
CA ARG A 218 -3.91 7.33 -12.19
C ARG A 218 -3.43 6.99 -10.79
N SER A 219 -2.20 7.37 -10.46
CA SER A 219 -1.60 7.17 -9.13
C SER A 219 -2.36 7.93 -8.04
N ASN A 220 -2.70 9.20 -8.30
CA ASN A 220 -3.45 10.04 -7.37
C ASN A 220 -4.86 9.49 -7.09
N ILE A 221 -5.59 9.09 -8.14
CA ILE A 221 -6.93 8.52 -8.00
C ILE A 221 -6.86 7.18 -7.24
N GLN A 222 -5.89 6.31 -7.53
CA GLN A 222 -5.73 5.06 -6.77
C GLN A 222 -5.41 5.29 -5.29
N ARG A 223 -4.59 6.31 -4.98
CA ARG A 223 -4.31 6.70 -3.60
C ARG A 223 -5.55 7.26 -2.89
N TRP A 224 -6.33 8.10 -3.58
CA TRP A 224 -7.60 8.62 -3.07
C TRP A 224 -8.63 7.52 -2.81
N LEU A 225 -8.70 6.51 -3.69
CA LEU A 225 -9.55 5.35 -3.47
C LEU A 225 -9.06 4.46 -2.32
N SER A 226 -7.76 4.47 -1.98
CA SER A 226 -7.16 3.65 -0.91
C SER A 226 -7.78 2.23 -0.80
N PRO A 227 -7.72 1.41 -1.88
CA PRO A 227 -8.44 0.15 -1.95
C PRO A 227 -7.86 -0.90 -0.99
N SER A 228 -8.71 -1.82 -0.54
CA SER A 228 -8.27 -3.01 0.20
C SER A 228 -7.41 -3.92 -0.67
N LYS A 229 -6.53 -4.72 -0.04
CA LYS A 229 -5.63 -5.67 -0.70
C LYS A 229 -6.34 -6.94 -1.15
N ALA A 230 -7.40 -6.80 -1.96
CA ALA A 230 -8.24 -7.91 -2.41
C ALA A 230 -7.43 -8.99 -3.17
N GLN A 231 -6.35 -8.62 -3.87
CA GLN A 231 -5.50 -9.58 -4.57
C GLN A 231 -4.73 -10.51 -3.61
N ASP A 232 -4.18 -9.98 -2.52
CA ASP A 232 -3.49 -10.79 -1.50
C ASP A 232 -4.47 -11.74 -0.82
N ASP A 233 -5.68 -11.25 -0.57
CA ASP A 233 -6.83 -11.99 -0.08
C ASP A 233 -7.22 -13.16 -0.99
N LEU A 234 -7.30 -12.93 -2.31
CA LEU A 234 -7.57 -13.98 -3.29
C LEU A 234 -6.43 -15.00 -3.31
N TYR A 235 -5.18 -14.54 -3.29
CA TYR A 235 -4.01 -15.42 -3.28
C TYR A 235 -4.03 -16.35 -2.07
N ARG A 236 -4.15 -15.79 -0.85
CA ARG A 236 -4.20 -16.57 0.41
C ARG A 236 -5.30 -17.63 0.38
N ARG A 237 -6.53 -17.26 0.01
CA ARG A 237 -7.67 -18.19 -0.05
C ARG A 237 -7.50 -19.26 -1.12
N SER A 238 -6.84 -18.92 -2.23
CA SER A 238 -6.55 -19.88 -3.28
C SER A 238 -5.47 -20.91 -2.93
N LEU A 239 -4.62 -20.64 -1.93
CA LEU A 239 -3.69 -21.65 -1.42
C LEU A 239 -4.43 -22.79 -0.69
N GLU A 240 -5.65 -22.54 -0.22
CA GLU A 240 -6.49 -23.57 0.41
C GLU A 240 -7.29 -24.38 -0.60
N TYR A 241 -7.39 -23.92 -1.85
CA TYR A 241 -8.09 -24.60 -2.91
C TYR A 241 -7.31 -25.85 -3.34
N MET A 242 -8.03 -26.96 -3.47
CA MET A 242 -7.50 -28.18 -4.08
C MET A 242 -8.10 -28.37 -5.47
N PRO A 243 -7.27 -28.63 -6.51
CA PRO A 243 -7.77 -28.93 -7.84
C PRO A 243 -8.86 -30.01 -7.82
N GLY A 244 -9.98 -29.76 -8.49
CA GLY A 244 -11.11 -30.69 -8.59
C GLY A 244 -12.17 -30.55 -7.50
N SER A 245 -11.85 -29.94 -6.35
CA SER A 245 -12.74 -30.01 -5.19
C SER A 245 -13.91 -29.02 -5.20
N CYS A 246 -13.94 -28.10 -6.16
CA CYS A 246 -15.03 -27.14 -6.31
C CYS A 246 -15.74 -27.28 -7.67
N ASP A 247 -15.32 -28.23 -8.52
CA ASP A 247 -15.81 -28.37 -9.90
C ASP A 247 -17.30 -28.68 -9.97
N TRP A 248 -17.81 -29.39 -8.96
CA TRP A 248 -19.24 -29.69 -8.77
C TRP A 248 -20.14 -28.46 -8.86
N VAL A 249 -19.64 -27.26 -8.54
CA VAL A 249 -20.45 -26.04 -8.60
C VAL A 249 -20.97 -25.79 -10.01
N TRP A 250 -20.18 -26.12 -11.04
CA TRP A 250 -20.55 -25.91 -12.45
C TRP A 250 -21.64 -26.87 -12.93
N ASP A 251 -21.84 -27.98 -12.21
CA ASP A 251 -22.87 -28.98 -12.50
C ASP A 251 -24.21 -28.67 -11.80
N THR A 252 -24.23 -27.68 -10.91
CA THR A 252 -25.48 -27.26 -10.24
C THR A 252 -26.38 -26.49 -11.20
N SER A 253 -27.70 -26.75 -11.14
CA SER A 253 -28.67 -26.04 -11.99
C SER A 253 -28.64 -24.54 -11.74
N GLN A 254 -28.42 -24.12 -10.49
CA GLN A 254 -28.33 -22.71 -10.11
C GLN A 254 -27.14 -22.03 -10.82
N ALA A 255 -25.95 -22.64 -10.79
CA ALA A 255 -24.78 -22.09 -11.47
C ALA A 255 -24.97 -22.08 -12.98
N GLN A 256 -25.49 -23.16 -13.55
CA GLN A 256 -25.75 -23.25 -14.99
C GLN A 256 -26.73 -22.15 -15.45
N ASN A 257 -27.84 -21.97 -14.75
CA ASN A 257 -28.80 -20.90 -15.04
C ASN A 257 -28.17 -19.51 -14.93
N PHE A 258 -27.42 -19.26 -13.86
CA PHE A 258 -26.76 -17.97 -13.63
C PHE A 258 -25.74 -17.64 -14.73
N PHE A 259 -24.87 -18.58 -15.09
CA PHE A 259 -23.83 -18.35 -16.09
C PHE A 259 -24.36 -18.36 -17.52
N ALA A 260 -25.47 -19.07 -17.80
CA ALA A 260 -26.14 -19.07 -19.09
C ALA A 260 -27.00 -17.81 -19.34
N SER A 261 -27.38 -17.08 -18.28
CA SER A 261 -28.17 -15.86 -18.41
C SER A 261 -27.46 -14.79 -19.25
N SER A 262 -28.16 -14.30 -20.26
CA SER A 262 -27.73 -13.15 -21.08
C SER A 262 -28.09 -11.79 -20.46
N ALA A 263 -28.92 -11.78 -19.42
CA ALA A 263 -29.34 -10.61 -18.67
C ALA A 263 -28.60 -10.50 -17.34
N SER A 264 -28.58 -9.30 -16.75
CA SER A 264 -28.11 -9.05 -15.39
C SER A 264 -28.87 -9.96 -14.40
N THR A 265 -28.14 -10.68 -13.56
CA THR A 265 -28.69 -11.68 -12.64
C THR A 265 -27.86 -11.73 -11.35
N SER A 266 -28.39 -12.30 -10.29
CA SER A 266 -27.74 -12.42 -9.00
C SER A 266 -27.82 -13.84 -8.47
N MET A 267 -26.76 -14.29 -7.81
CA MET A 267 -26.70 -15.55 -7.10
C MET A 267 -26.27 -15.32 -5.66
N ILE A 268 -26.94 -15.99 -4.72
CA ILE A 268 -26.46 -16.10 -3.35
C ILE A 268 -26.07 -17.54 -3.01
N ILE A 269 -24.89 -17.69 -2.43
CA ILE A 269 -24.33 -18.95 -1.94
C ILE A 269 -24.38 -18.93 -0.41
N GLN A 270 -25.22 -19.79 0.16
CA GLN A 270 -25.41 -19.86 1.61
C GLN A 270 -24.89 -21.17 2.16
N GLY A 271 -24.42 -21.15 3.41
CA GLY A 271 -23.93 -22.35 4.06
C GLY A 271 -23.45 -22.07 5.45
N ARG A 272 -23.37 -23.11 6.28
CA ARG A 272 -22.88 -22.97 7.65
C ARG A 272 -21.42 -22.48 7.67
N PRO A 273 -21.01 -21.81 8.74
CA PRO A 273 -19.59 -21.53 8.95
C PRO A 273 -18.70 -22.79 8.81
N GLY A 274 -17.53 -22.67 8.18
CA GLY A 274 -16.62 -23.80 7.92
C GLY A 274 -16.99 -24.70 6.73
N SER A 275 -18.06 -24.41 5.98
CA SER A 275 -18.50 -25.22 4.82
C SER A 275 -17.68 -25.03 3.53
N GLY A 276 -16.67 -24.15 3.53
CA GLY A 276 -15.81 -23.90 2.36
C GLY A 276 -16.31 -22.86 1.36
N LYS A 277 -17.30 -22.03 1.70
CA LYS A 277 -17.81 -20.95 0.82
C LYS A 277 -16.71 -20.04 0.29
N THR A 278 -15.82 -19.58 1.16
CA THR A 278 -14.70 -18.69 0.81
C THR A 278 -13.73 -19.33 -0.18
N VAL A 279 -13.44 -20.63 -0.02
CA VAL A 279 -12.65 -21.41 -0.99
C VAL A 279 -13.40 -21.49 -2.31
N LEU A 280 -14.72 -21.76 -2.28
CA LEU A 280 -15.56 -21.78 -3.48
C LEU A 280 -15.57 -20.41 -4.21
N SER A 281 -15.70 -19.30 -3.48
CA SER A 281 -15.62 -17.94 -4.05
C SER A 281 -14.29 -17.71 -4.75
N SER A 282 -13.17 -18.09 -4.11
CA SER A 282 -11.84 -17.95 -4.70
C SER A 282 -11.70 -18.77 -5.99
N PHE A 283 -12.25 -19.99 -6.00
CA PHE A 283 -12.28 -20.86 -7.17
C PHE A 283 -13.14 -20.28 -8.31
N ILE A 284 -14.34 -19.76 -8.00
CA ILE A 284 -15.20 -19.09 -8.98
C ILE A 284 -14.46 -17.91 -9.58
N ILE A 285 -13.88 -17.02 -8.75
CA ILE A 285 -13.13 -15.86 -9.20
C ILE A 285 -11.98 -16.27 -10.14
N GLN A 286 -11.14 -17.23 -9.73
CA GLN A 286 -10.02 -17.68 -10.57
C GLN A 286 -10.47 -18.33 -11.88
N SER A 287 -11.55 -19.11 -11.84
CA SER A 287 -12.11 -19.76 -13.04
C SER A 287 -12.71 -18.75 -14.01
N LEU A 288 -13.37 -17.71 -13.48
CA LEU A 288 -13.95 -16.64 -14.28
C LEU A 288 -12.89 -15.69 -14.86
N LYS A 289 -11.81 -15.39 -14.12
CA LYS A 289 -10.68 -14.56 -14.60
C LYS A 289 -9.90 -15.22 -15.75
N LYS A 290 -9.96 -16.55 -15.89
CA LYS A 290 -9.38 -17.27 -17.04
C LYS A 290 -10.18 -17.10 -18.33
N ARG A 291 -11.40 -16.56 -18.27
CA ARG A 291 -12.25 -16.31 -19.44
C ARG A 291 -12.08 -14.85 -19.85
N GLU A 292 -11.67 -14.59 -21.10
CA GLU A 292 -11.42 -13.22 -21.59
C GLU A 292 -12.70 -12.40 -21.83
N GLU A 293 -13.87 -13.05 -21.81
CA GLU A 293 -15.16 -12.47 -22.20
C GLU A 293 -15.81 -11.58 -21.12
N GLN A 294 -15.25 -11.52 -19.91
CA GLN A 294 -15.86 -10.85 -18.77
C GLN A 294 -14.82 -10.24 -17.82
N VAL A 295 -15.22 -9.19 -17.13
CA VAL A 295 -14.43 -8.55 -16.09
C VAL A 295 -14.92 -9.01 -14.73
N VAL A 296 -14.02 -9.57 -13.93
CA VAL A 296 -14.33 -10.09 -12.60
C VAL A 296 -13.79 -9.14 -11.55
N LEU A 297 -14.70 -8.52 -10.80
CA LEU A 297 -14.41 -7.67 -9.66
C LEU A 297 -14.78 -8.44 -8.39
N TYR A 298 -14.00 -8.31 -7.33
CA TYR A 298 -14.25 -9.11 -6.13
C TYR A 298 -13.84 -8.42 -4.85
N PHE A 299 -14.49 -8.80 -3.75
CA PHE A 299 -14.14 -8.36 -2.41
C PHE A 299 -14.41 -9.48 -1.42
N PHE A 300 -13.62 -9.54 -0.35
CA PHE A 300 -13.84 -10.47 0.73
C PHE A 300 -14.04 -9.71 2.03
N CYS A 301 -15.26 -9.75 2.57
CA CYS A 301 -15.54 -9.19 3.88
C CYS A 301 -14.79 -10.01 4.95
N GLN A 302 -14.40 -9.35 6.03
CA GLN A 302 -13.67 -9.99 7.12
C GLN A 302 -14.07 -9.31 8.44
N ALA A 303 -14.69 -10.06 9.35
CA ALA A 303 -15.20 -9.52 10.62
C ALA A 303 -14.09 -8.96 11.53
N GLY A 304 -12.86 -9.47 11.42
CA GLY A 304 -11.69 -8.99 12.18
C GLY A 304 -10.91 -7.83 11.55
N ASP A 305 -11.38 -7.29 10.42
CA ASP A 305 -10.75 -6.14 9.75
C ASP A 305 -11.78 -5.01 9.62
N PRO A 306 -11.70 -3.95 10.46
CA PRO A 306 -12.68 -2.86 10.49
C PRO A 306 -12.94 -2.24 9.13
N GLU A 307 -11.90 -1.96 8.34
CA GLU A 307 -12.06 -1.38 7.00
C GLU A 307 -12.80 -2.34 6.07
N LYS A 308 -12.54 -3.65 6.14
CA LYS A 308 -13.24 -4.64 5.29
C LYS A 308 -14.68 -4.92 5.68
N ARG A 309 -15.15 -4.31 6.77
CA ARG A 309 -16.57 -4.31 7.15
C ARG A 309 -17.33 -3.11 6.59
N GLU A 310 -16.62 -2.09 6.09
CA GLU A 310 -17.22 -0.85 5.61
C GLU A 310 -17.65 -0.92 4.14
N ILE A 311 -18.87 -0.42 3.86
CA ILE A 311 -19.42 -0.33 2.51
C ILE A 311 -18.53 0.53 1.60
N THR A 312 -17.99 1.63 2.11
CA THR A 312 -17.10 2.55 1.38
C THR A 312 -15.83 1.83 0.91
N CYS A 313 -15.19 1.05 1.79
CA CYS A 313 -14.01 0.26 1.44
C CYS A 313 -14.31 -0.77 0.34
N ILE A 314 -15.45 -1.47 0.44
CA ILE A 314 -15.90 -2.44 -0.57
C ILE A 314 -16.06 -1.74 -1.93
N LEU A 315 -16.83 -0.66 -1.98
CA LEU A 315 -17.09 0.07 -3.23
C LEU A 315 -15.83 0.70 -3.82
N ARG A 316 -14.95 1.30 -2.99
CA ARG A 316 -13.64 1.84 -3.43
C ARG A 316 -12.76 0.76 -4.04
N THR A 317 -12.76 -0.45 -3.46
CA THR A 317 -11.96 -1.58 -3.91
C THR A 317 -12.50 -2.17 -5.22
N ILE A 318 -13.83 -2.27 -5.38
CA ILE A 318 -14.46 -2.67 -6.63
C ILE A 318 -14.20 -1.63 -7.74
N LEU A 319 -14.32 -0.34 -7.42
CA LEU A 319 -14.03 0.75 -8.33
C LEU A 319 -12.56 0.74 -8.77
N SER A 320 -11.63 0.62 -7.82
CA SER A 320 -10.20 0.52 -8.12
C SER A 320 -9.89 -0.63 -9.09
N GLN A 321 -10.46 -1.83 -8.85
CA GLN A 321 -10.30 -2.97 -9.77
C GLN A 321 -10.85 -2.66 -11.15
N LEU A 322 -12.01 -1.99 -11.25
CA LEU A 322 -12.58 -1.61 -12.53
C LEU A 322 -11.68 -0.64 -13.31
N LEU A 323 -11.10 0.35 -12.63
CA LEU A 323 -10.16 1.32 -13.24
C LEU A 323 -8.87 0.67 -13.74
N LEU A 324 -8.38 -0.36 -13.05
CA LEU A 324 -7.20 -1.10 -13.48
C LEU A 324 -7.45 -1.90 -14.77
N VAL A 325 -8.70 -2.35 -14.96
CA VAL A 325 -9.12 -3.07 -16.16
C VAL A 325 -9.38 -2.10 -17.32
N ASP A 326 -10.11 -1.01 -17.08
CA ASP A 326 -10.38 0.03 -18.07
C ASP A 326 -9.75 1.36 -17.64
N GLN A 327 -8.55 1.60 -18.15
CA GLN A 327 -7.77 2.79 -17.82
C GLN A 327 -8.37 4.10 -18.38
N SER A 328 -9.34 4.03 -19.30
CA SER A 328 -10.02 5.23 -19.81
C SER A 328 -10.93 5.88 -18.77
N LEU A 329 -11.39 5.10 -17.79
CA LEU A 329 -12.30 5.56 -16.73
C LEU A 329 -11.63 6.53 -15.75
N TYR A 330 -10.30 6.58 -15.67
CA TYR A 330 -9.60 7.53 -14.82
C TYR A 330 -9.90 8.99 -15.20
N GLU A 331 -9.98 9.31 -16.50
CA GLU A 331 -10.34 10.66 -16.96
C GLU A 331 -11.77 11.02 -16.57
N THR A 332 -12.66 10.02 -16.49
CA THR A 332 -14.05 10.22 -16.06
C THR A 332 -14.15 10.56 -14.58
N LEU A 333 -13.24 10.03 -13.74
CA LEU A 333 -13.24 10.27 -12.30
C LEU A 333 -12.42 11.48 -11.87
N ASP A 334 -11.52 11.99 -12.70
CA ASP A 334 -10.67 13.14 -12.38
C ASP A 334 -11.43 14.38 -11.87
N PRO A 335 -12.60 14.76 -12.42
CA PRO A 335 -13.41 15.85 -11.87
C PRO A 335 -13.95 15.56 -10.47
N LEU A 336 -14.32 14.31 -10.17
CA LEU A 336 -14.80 13.92 -8.85
C LEU A 336 -13.66 13.94 -7.82
N TYR A 337 -12.50 13.41 -8.19
CA TYR A 337 -11.28 13.46 -7.38
C TYR A 337 -10.87 14.90 -7.07
N THR A 338 -10.79 15.75 -8.11
CA THR A 338 -10.40 17.16 -7.96
C THR A 338 -11.37 17.93 -7.06
N ARG A 339 -12.68 17.63 -7.15
CA ARG A 339 -13.71 18.27 -6.31
C ARG A 339 -13.71 17.75 -4.87
N SER A 340 -13.32 16.50 -4.64
CA SER A 340 -13.26 15.89 -3.31
C SER A 340 -12.34 16.68 -2.38
N GLY A 341 -11.11 16.99 -2.84
CA GLY A 341 -10.08 17.64 -2.04
C GLY A 341 -9.58 16.82 -0.83
N ARG A 342 -10.12 15.61 -0.62
CA ARG A 342 -9.74 14.71 0.48
C ARG A 342 -8.60 13.78 0.07
N THR A 343 -7.86 13.32 1.08
CA THR A 343 -6.80 12.31 0.89
C THR A 343 -7.37 10.91 0.64
N LYS A 344 -8.57 10.62 1.16
CA LYS A 344 -9.27 9.33 1.04
C LYS A 344 -10.76 9.57 0.78
N ALA A 345 -11.37 8.75 -0.08
CA ALA A 345 -12.78 8.85 -0.45
C ALA A 345 -13.71 8.19 0.60
N ASP A 346 -13.82 8.74 1.81
CA ASP A 346 -14.60 8.07 2.88
C ASP A 346 -16.08 8.46 2.93
N SER A 347 -16.54 9.34 2.05
CA SER A 347 -17.96 9.68 1.95
C SER A 347 -18.71 8.62 1.13
N TYR A 348 -19.71 7.98 1.73
CA TYR A 348 -20.56 7.01 1.02
C TYR A 348 -21.15 7.58 -0.27
N VAL A 349 -21.68 8.81 -0.23
CA VAL A 349 -22.28 9.46 -1.40
C VAL A 349 -21.24 9.67 -2.51
N GLU A 350 -20.04 10.13 -2.14
CA GLU A 350 -18.96 10.37 -3.09
C GLU A 350 -18.51 9.07 -3.78
N VAL A 351 -18.29 8.01 -2.99
CA VAL A 351 -17.88 6.71 -3.53
C VAL A 351 -18.99 6.08 -4.37
N TYR A 352 -20.24 6.18 -3.92
CA TYR A 352 -21.41 5.71 -4.66
C TYR A 352 -21.53 6.41 -6.02
N ASP A 353 -21.39 7.73 -6.06
CA ASP A 353 -21.43 8.50 -7.30
C ASP A 353 -20.26 8.15 -8.23
N ALA A 354 -19.05 7.97 -7.68
CA ALA A 354 -17.87 7.60 -8.45
C ALA A 354 -18.01 6.22 -9.09
N ILE A 355 -18.43 5.20 -8.34
CA ILE A 355 -18.61 3.86 -8.89
C ILE A 355 -19.78 3.81 -9.88
N PHE A 356 -20.89 4.51 -9.59
CA PHE A 356 -22.02 4.59 -10.50
C PHE A 356 -21.62 5.26 -11.82
N LEU A 357 -20.88 6.36 -11.76
CA LEU A 357 -20.38 7.05 -12.94
C LEU A 357 -19.47 6.15 -13.77
N ALA A 358 -18.51 5.46 -13.13
CA ALA A 358 -17.62 4.54 -13.82
C ALA A 358 -18.39 3.38 -14.49
N LEU A 359 -19.29 2.72 -13.76
CA LEU A 359 -20.11 1.62 -14.30
C LEU A 359 -21.02 2.06 -15.45
N SER A 360 -21.52 3.31 -15.42
CA SER A 360 -22.35 3.86 -16.50
C SER A 360 -21.59 4.09 -17.82
N LYS A 361 -20.25 4.18 -17.77
CA LYS A 361 -19.40 4.34 -18.95
C LYS A 361 -18.95 3.01 -19.55
N VAL A 362 -18.96 1.94 -18.77
CA VAL A 362 -18.66 0.59 -19.26
C VAL A 362 -19.77 0.13 -20.20
N LYS A 363 -19.43 -0.13 -21.47
CA LYS A 363 -20.36 -0.61 -22.48
C LYS A 363 -19.93 -1.98 -22.98
N GLU A 364 -20.92 -2.83 -23.29
CA GLU A 364 -20.75 -4.13 -23.98
C GLU A 364 -19.98 -5.23 -23.20
N THR A 365 -19.22 -4.88 -22.16
CA THR A 365 -18.51 -5.83 -21.29
C THR A 365 -19.43 -6.45 -20.25
N LYS A 366 -19.35 -7.79 -20.09
CA LYS A 366 -19.99 -8.50 -18.96
C LYS A 366 -19.17 -8.27 -17.69
N LEU A 367 -19.79 -7.71 -16.66
CA LEU A 367 -19.21 -7.50 -15.34
C LEU A 367 -19.71 -8.59 -14.39
N VAL A 368 -18.82 -9.26 -13.67
CA VAL A 368 -19.17 -10.18 -12.58
C VAL A 368 -18.57 -9.63 -11.29
N VAL A 369 -19.42 -9.30 -10.33
CA VAL A 369 -19.00 -8.84 -9.00
C VAL A 369 -19.21 -9.95 -7.98
N VAL A 370 -18.14 -10.35 -7.29
CA VAL A 370 -18.18 -11.40 -6.27
C VAL A 370 -17.89 -10.81 -4.89
N ILE A 371 -18.84 -10.85 -3.97
CA ILE A 371 -18.68 -10.40 -2.59
C ILE A 371 -18.75 -11.62 -1.66
N ASP A 372 -17.62 -12.00 -1.08
CA ASP A 372 -17.54 -13.10 -0.12
C ASP A 372 -17.84 -12.63 1.31
N ALA A 373 -18.48 -13.51 2.10
CA ALA A 373 -18.82 -13.31 3.51
C ALA A 373 -19.63 -12.03 3.76
N LEU A 374 -20.65 -11.77 2.94
CA LEU A 374 -21.47 -10.55 2.98
C LEU A 374 -22.03 -10.24 4.38
N ASP A 375 -22.32 -11.27 5.19
CA ASP A 375 -22.83 -11.12 6.56
C ASP A 375 -21.80 -10.55 7.55
N GLU A 376 -20.52 -10.44 7.17
CA GLU A 376 -19.47 -9.78 7.95
C GLU A 376 -19.37 -8.26 7.62
N CYS A 377 -20.06 -7.78 6.57
CA CYS A 377 -20.19 -6.36 6.27
C CYS A 377 -21.15 -5.67 7.24
N GLN A 378 -20.76 -4.50 7.75
CA GLN A 378 -21.69 -3.64 8.49
C GLN A 378 -22.78 -3.15 7.52
N LYS A 379 -24.04 -3.19 7.97
CA LYS A 379 -25.20 -2.78 7.16
C LYS A 379 -25.20 -3.44 5.76
N CYS A 380 -24.97 -4.76 5.72
CA CYS A 380 -24.90 -5.51 4.47
C CYS A 380 -26.13 -5.30 3.54
N GLU A 381 -27.30 -5.01 4.10
CA GLU A 381 -28.52 -4.66 3.37
C GLU A 381 -28.35 -3.42 2.48
N ASP A 382 -27.69 -2.37 2.98
CA ASP A 382 -27.43 -1.13 2.26
C ASP A 382 -26.48 -1.37 1.08
N LEU A 383 -25.43 -2.20 1.27
CA LEU A 383 -24.51 -2.58 0.21
C LEU A 383 -25.23 -3.37 -0.89
N VAL A 384 -26.06 -4.33 -0.51
CA VAL A 384 -26.84 -5.13 -1.45
C VAL A 384 -27.77 -4.21 -2.24
N GLN A 385 -28.49 -3.31 -1.57
CA GLN A 385 -29.35 -2.33 -2.23
C GLN A 385 -28.58 -1.44 -3.22
N ALA A 386 -27.37 -0.98 -2.85
CA ALA A 386 -26.52 -0.20 -3.74
C ALA A 386 -26.13 -0.98 -5.01
N LEU A 387 -25.68 -2.24 -4.86
CA LEU A 387 -25.25 -3.08 -5.98
C LEU A 387 -26.42 -3.46 -6.91
N PHE A 388 -27.58 -3.80 -6.35
CA PHE A 388 -28.80 -4.00 -7.16
C PHE A 388 -29.23 -2.71 -7.86
N GLY A 389 -29.15 -1.56 -7.17
CA GLY A 389 -29.42 -0.25 -7.76
C GLY A 389 -28.49 0.07 -8.93
N PHE A 390 -27.22 -0.32 -8.87
CA PHE A 390 -26.32 -0.24 -10.02
C PHE A 390 -26.76 -1.17 -11.14
N GLN A 391 -27.03 -2.44 -10.83
CA GLN A 391 -27.45 -3.45 -11.80
C GLN A 391 -28.68 -3.02 -12.61
N GLU A 392 -29.64 -2.33 -12.00
CA GLU A 392 -30.86 -1.83 -12.66
C GLU A 392 -30.63 -0.58 -13.53
N ARG A 393 -29.66 0.26 -13.16
CA ARG A 393 -29.47 1.59 -13.76
C ARG A 393 -28.36 1.64 -14.81
N VAL A 394 -27.46 0.66 -14.82
CA VAL A 394 -26.33 0.62 -15.76
C VAL A 394 -26.68 -0.16 -17.03
N GLN A 395 -26.11 0.24 -18.16
CA GLN A 395 -26.34 -0.44 -19.44
C GLN A 395 -25.49 -1.71 -19.60
N SER A 396 -24.41 -1.84 -18.82
CA SER A 396 -23.55 -3.03 -18.81
C SER A 396 -24.27 -4.24 -18.22
N ARG A 397 -23.89 -5.44 -18.68
CA ARG A 397 -24.43 -6.69 -18.12
C ARG A 397 -23.71 -6.96 -16.81
N MET A 398 -24.37 -6.69 -15.69
CA MET A 398 -23.79 -6.87 -14.35
C MET A 398 -24.39 -8.09 -13.67
N SER A 399 -23.55 -9.06 -13.34
CA SER A 399 -23.91 -10.26 -12.60
C SER A 399 -23.32 -10.20 -11.19
N LEU A 400 -24.13 -10.49 -10.17
CA LEU A 400 -23.71 -10.41 -8.77
C LEU A 400 -23.64 -11.80 -8.15
N ILE A 401 -22.56 -12.10 -7.43
CA ILE A 401 -22.43 -13.32 -6.63
C ILE A 401 -22.12 -12.92 -5.20
N PHE A 402 -22.94 -13.41 -4.26
CA PHE A 402 -22.76 -13.18 -2.84
C PHE A 402 -22.54 -14.51 -2.13
N THR A 403 -21.69 -14.53 -1.09
CA THR A 403 -21.66 -15.63 -0.14
C THR A 403 -22.01 -15.17 1.27
N SER A 404 -22.62 -16.05 2.06
CA SER A 404 -23.05 -15.70 3.41
C SER A 404 -23.25 -16.91 4.34
N ARG A 405 -23.16 -16.70 5.67
CA ARG A 405 -23.70 -17.63 6.67
C ARG A 405 -25.25 -17.71 6.58
N GLN A 406 -25.96 -16.59 6.65
CA GLN A 406 -27.43 -16.46 6.51
C GLN A 406 -27.78 -15.05 6.01
N MET A 407 -28.82 -14.90 5.19
CA MET A 407 -29.34 -13.58 4.78
C MET A 407 -30.86 -13.51 4.95
N PRO A 408 -31.42 -12.35 5.34
CA PRO A 408 -32.85 -12.12 5.34
C PRO A 408 -33.44 -12.37 3.95
N LEU A 409 -34.61 -13.00 3.88
CA LEU A 409 -35.29 -13.38 2.62
C LEU A 409 -35.78 -12.18 1.78
N ALA A 410 -35.48 -10.94 2.19
CA ALA A 410 -36.07 -9.73 1.63
C ALA A 410 -35.53 -9.35 0.25
N PHE A 411 -34.37 -9.85 -0.17
CA PHE A 411 -33.76 -9.50 -1.46
C PHE A 411 -34.08 -10.52 -2.56
N PRO A 412 -34.46 -10.07 -3.77
CA PRO A 412 -34.85 -10.95 -4.88
C PRO A 412 -33.61 -11.49 -5.60
N PHE A 413 -32.90 -12.43 -4.99
CA PHE A 413 -31.81 -13.15 -5.66
C PHE A 413 -32.38 -14.03 -6.79
N GLY A 414 -31.78 -13.96 -7.98
CA GLY A 414 -32.20 -14.76 -9.13
C GLY A 414 -31.98 -16.26 -8.91
N GLU A 415 -30.82 -16.61 -8.35
CA GLU A 415 -30.45 -17.99 -8.03
C GLU A 415 -29.98 -18.12 -6.58
N ARG A 416 -30.28 -19.26 -5.96
CA ARG A 416 -29.90 -19.53 -4.56
C ARG A 416 -29.30 -20.91 -4.43
N LEU A 417 -27.99 -20.95 -4.17
CA LEU A 417 -27.25 -22.17 -3.89
C LEU A 417 -27.06 -22.33 -2.38
N VAL A 418 -27.66 -23.35 -1.79
CA VAL A 418 -27.50 -23.66 -0.37
C VAL A 418 -26.59 -24.89 -0.24
N PHE A 419 -25.53 -24.78 0.56
CA PHE A 419 -24.73 -25.91 1.00
C PHE A 419 -25.58 -26.76 1.96
N GLU A 420 -26.27 -27.74 1.41
CA GLU A 420 -26.94 -28.79 2.17
C GLU A 420 -25.94 -29.92 2.48
N GLN A 421 -26.22 -30.72 3.52
CA GLN A 421 -25.32 -31.81 3.97
C GLN A 421 -24.99 -32.80 2.84
N GLU A 422 -25.93 -33.10 1.95
CA GLU A 422 -25.72 -34.10 0.90
C GLU A 422 -24.88 -33.57 -0.28
N THR A 423 -25.06 -32.31 -0.68
CA THR A 423 -24.34 -31.70 -1.81
C THR A 423 -22.88 -31.35 -1.49
N SER A 424 -22.56 -31.14 -0.21
CA SER A 424 -21.21 -30.81 0.26
C SER A 424 -20.30 -32.03 0.49
N ASN A 425 -20.85 -33.24 0.62
CA ASN A 425 -20.05 -34.43 0.96
C ASN A 425 -19.23 -35.01 -0.21
N ILE A 426 -19.72 -34.95 -1.45
CA ILE A 426 -18.98 -35.45 -2.63
C ILE A 426 -17.67 -34.68 -2.84
N PRO A 427 -17.67 -33.34 -2.85
CA PRO A 427 -16.46 -32.56 -3.06
C PRO A 427 -15.48 -32.66 -1.89
N ILE A 428 -15.98 -32.73 -0.65
CA ILE A 428 -15.18 -33.01 0.54
C ILE A 428 -14.50 -34.38 0.41
N ARG A 429 -15.24 -35.42 -0.01
CA ARG A 429 -14.68 -36.75 -0.21
C ARG A 429 -13.61 -36.79 -1.31
N GLN A 430 -13.78 -36.05 -2.40
CA GLN A 430 -12.79 -35.92 -3.46
C GLN A 430 -11.51 -35.24 -2.94
N TYR A 431 -11.66 -34.15 -2.17
CA TYR A 431 -10.55 -33.48 -1.49
C TYR A 431 -9.78 -34.43 -0.57
N ILE A 432 -10.49 -35.12 0.32
CA ILE A 432 -9.89 -36.09 1.23
C ILE A 432 -9.17 -37.19 0.42
N GLY A 433 -9.84 -37.73 -0.61
CA GLY A 433 -9.28 -38.74 -1.51
C GLY A 433 -7.95 -38.33 -2.13
N HIS A 434 -7.91 -37.13 -2.71
CA HIS A 434 -6.72 -36.60 -3.36
C HIS A 434 -5.60 -36.35 -2.35
N ARG A 435 -5.90 -35.70 -1.21
CA ARG A 435 -4.89 -35.39 -0.20
C ARG A 435 -4.29 -36.66 0.41
N VAL A 436 -5.12 -37.64 0.74
CA VAL A 436 -4.70 -38.95 1.25
C VAL A 436 -3.89 -39.72 0.20
N PHE A 437 -4.24 -39.59 -1.09
CA PHE A 437 -3.45 -40.18 -2.16
C PHE A 437 -2.02 -39.63 -2.22
N GLN A 438 -1.84 -38.32 -2.01
CA GLN A 438 -0.53 -37.66 -1.98
C GLN A 438 0.29 -37.93 -0.70
N MET A 439 -0.33 -38.40 0.38
CA MET A 439 0.38 -38.75 1.62
C MET A 439 1.22 -40.02 1.41
N GLU A 440 2.55 -39.86 1.44
CA GLU A 440 3.52 -40.97 1.43
C GLU A 440 3.53 -41.74 2.75
N THR A 441 3.14 -41.08 3.85
CA THR A 441 3.05 -41.66 5.20
C THR A 441 2.01 -42.77 5.35
N ILE A 442 1.11 -42.92 4.36
CA ILE A 442 0.06 -43.94 4.35
C ILE A 442 0.39 -44.98 3.26
N PRO A 443 1.07 -46.08 3.58
CA PRO A 443 1.69 -46.95 2.57
C PRO A 443 0.70 -47.86 1.83
N ASN A 444 -0.43 -48.22 2.44
CA ASN A 444 -1.37 -49.20 1.89
C ASN A 444 -2.65 -48.54 1.34
N LYS A 445 -3.06 -48.93 0.13
CA LYS A 445 -4.33 -48.54 -0.51
C LYS A 445 -5.56 -48.80 0.37
N ALA A 446 -5.58 -49.91 1.11
CA ALA A 446 -6.70 -50.24 2.00
C ALA A 446 -6.85 -49.22 3.14
N LEU A 447 -5.72 -48.80 3.75
CA LEU A 447 -5.71 -47.78 4.79
C LEU A 447 -6.10 -46.40 4.22
N LYS A 448 -5.60 -46.05 3.02
CA LYS A 448 -6.02 -44.82 2.31
C LYS A 448 -7.54 -44.80 2.10
N ALA A 449 -8.13 -45.89 1.62
CA ALA A 449 -9.57 -45.98 1.42
C ALA A 449 -10.36 -45.85 2.74
N ASN A 450 -9.87 -46.46 3.82
CA ASN A 450 -10.48 -46.36 5.15
C ASN A 450 -10.43 -44.92 5.69
N VAL A 451 -9.27 -44.26 5.62
CA VAL A 451 -9.09 -42.84 6.00
C VAL A 451 -10.09 -41.96 5.25
N VAL A 452 -10.18 -42.14 3.92
CA VAL A 452 -11.11 -41.38 3.08
C VAL A 452 -12.54 -41.59 3.54
N GLN A 453 -12.95 -42.84 3.77
CA GLN A 453 -14.32 -43.16 4.18
C GLN A 453 -14.67 -42.56 5.54
N GLN A 454 -13.86 -42.80 6.57
CA GLN A 454 -14.14 -42.38 7.95
C GLN A 454 -14.16 -40.86 8.08
N ILE A 455 -13.15 -40.16 7.52
CA ILE A 455 -13.09 -38.69 7.60
C ILE A 455 -14.23 -38.06 6.80
N SER A 456 -14.61 -38.62 5.64
CA SER A 456 -15.74 -38.08 4.86
C SER A 456 -17.05 -38.15 5.64
N ILE A 457 -17.29 -39.24 6.38
CA ILE A 457 -18.49 -39.39 7.21
C ILE A 457 -18.44 -38.42 8.40
N ALA A 458 -17.31 -38.34 9.10
CA ALA A 458 -17.20 -37.51 10.29
C ALA A 458 -17.18 -36.00 10.00
N ALA A 459 -16.75 -35.60 8.79
CA ALA A 459 -16.78 -34.21 8.36
C ALA A 459 -18.20 -33.65 8.25
N ASP A 460 -19.19 -34.48 7.90
CA ASP A 460 -20.61 -34.09 7.85
C ASP A 460 -20.86 -32.74 7.16
N GLY A 461 -20.29 -32.55 5.97
CA GLY A 461 -20.40 -31.29 5.19
C GLY A 461 -19.48 -30.14 5.64
N LEU A 462 -18.61 -30.34 6.64
CA LEU A 462 -17.66 -29.34 7.12
C LEU A 462 -16.29 -29.53 6.47
N TRP A 463 -15.99 -28.67 5.49
CA TRP A 463 -14.70 -28.64 4.81
C TRP A 463 -13.53 -28.41 5.78
N LEU A 464 -13.68 -27.48 6.72
CA LEU A 464 -12.66 -27.17 7.73
C LEU A 464 -12.31 -28.40 8.58
N TYR A 465 -13.32 -29.19 8.96
CA TYR A 465 -13.11 -30.43 9.71
C TYR A 465 -12.23 -31.39 8.90
N ALA A 466 -12.55 -31.62 7.62
CA ALA A 466 -11.79 -32.52 6.76
C ALA A 466 -10.33 -32.07 6.62
N ARG A 467 -10.08 -30.77 6.43
CA ARG A 467 -8.73 -30.20 6.37
C ARG A 467 -7.96 -30.45 7.67
N LEU A 468 -8.52 -30.05 8.81
CA LEU A 468 -7.88 -30.16 10.13
C LEU A 468 -7.62 -31.63 10.51
N MET A 469 -8.55 -32.54 10.24
CA MET A 469 -8.34 -33.97 10.47
C MET A 469 -7.22 -34.54 9.61
N LEU A 470 -7.11 -34.11 8.36
CA LEU A 470 -6.02 -34.56 7.48
C LEU A 470 -4.66 -33.98 7.92
N ASP A 471 -4.63 -32.76 8.46
CA ASP A 471 -3.42 -32.20 9.09
C ASP A 471 -2.97 -33.06 10.28
N GLU A 472 -3.91 -33.51 11.13
CA GLU A 472 -3.60 -34.39 12.26
C GLU A 472 -3.14 -35.78 11.80
N VAL A 473 -3.82 -36.38 10.82
CA VAL A 473 -3.44 -37.70 10.26
C VAL A 473 -2.05 -37.66 9.62
N GLN A 474 -1.70 -36.57 8.94
CA GLN A 474 -0.39 -36.41 8.29
C GLN A 474 0.78 -36.40 9.28
N LYS A 475 0.55 -35.95 10.53
CA LYS A 475 1.57 -35.92 11.60
C LYS A 475 1.82 -37.29 12.24
N LEU A 476 0.95 -38.27 12.03
CA LEU A 476 1.05 -39.58 12.69
C LEU A 476 2.15 -40.44 12.03
N PRO A 477 3.12 -40.97 12.81
CA PRO A 477 4.30 -41.62 12.24
C PRO A 477 4.09 -43.09 11.84
N SER A 478 2.92 -43.69 12.10
CA SER A 478 2.68 -45.12 11.79
C SER A 478 1.22 -45.44 11.50
N THR A 479 1.01 -46.54 10.75
CA THR A 479 -0.33 -47.06 10.40
C THR A 479 -1.18 -47.38 11.63
N ILE A 480 -0.59 -47.98 12.68
CA ILE A 480 -1.29 -48.32 13.93
C ILE A 480 -1.84 -47.07 14.61
N LEU A 481 -1.06 -45.98 14.61
CA LEU A 481 -1.50 -44.72 15.20
C LEU A 481 -2.61 -44.07 14.38
N ILE A 482 -2.56 -44.17 13.04
CA ILE A 482 -3.64 -43.71 12.17
C ILE A 482 -4.92 -44.50 12.46
N GLU A 483 -4.87 -45.83 12.50
CA GLU A 483 -6.04 -46.66 12.80
C GLU A 483 -6.61 -46.38 14.20
N ARG A 484 -5.75 -46.20 15.20
CA ARG A 484 -6.17 -45.81 16.54
C ARG A 484 -6.82 -44.42 16.56
N HIS A 485 -6.31 -43.47 15.80
CA HIS A 485 -6.88 -42.13 15.68
C HIS A 485 -8.26 -42.19 15.01
N LEU A 486 -8.41 -42.96 13.92
CA LEU A 486 -9.70 -43.18 13.26
C LEU A 486 -10.72 -43.92 14.14
N SER A 487 -10.27 -44.81 15.04
CA SER A 487 -11.18 -45.50 15.99
C SER A 487 -11.81 -44.56 17.02
N LYS A 488 -11.21 -43.38 17.22
CA LYS A 488 -11.68 -42.31 18.11
C LYS A 488 -11.87 -41.01 17.34
N ILE A 489 -12.50 -41.11 16.17
CA ILE A 489 -12.71 -39.96 15.29
C ILE A 489 -13.63 -38.94 16.00
N PRO A 490 -13.24 -37.66 16.10
CA PRO A 490 -14.06 -36.65 16.77
C PRO A 490 -15.28 -36.31 15.91
N HIS A 491 -16.44 -36.06 16.49
CA HIS A 491 -17.62 -35.64 15.74
C HIS A 491 -17.84 -34.14 15.89
N GLY A 492 -17.81 -33.41 14.77
CA GLY A 492 -17.94 -31.95 14.73
C GLY A 492 -16.66 -31.19 15.11
N LEU A 493 -16.68 -29.87 14.92
CA LEU A 493 -15.50 -29.00 15.12
C LEU A 493 -15.09 -28.87 16.58
N THR A 494 -16.04 -28.84 17.52
CA THR A 494 -15.73 -28.72 18.96
C THR A 494 -14.86 -29.88 19.45
N GLN A 495 -15.28 -31.12 19.20
CA GLN A 495 -14.49 -32.30 19.59
C GLN A 495 -13.14 -32.37 18.86
N LEU A 496 -13.11 -31.92 17.59
CA LEU A 496 -11.87 -31.85 16.82
C LEU A 496 -10.89 -30.85 17.44
N TYR A 497 -11.31 -29.63 17.78
CA TYR A 497 -10.45 -28.67 18.47
C TYR A 497 -9.95 -29.22 19.81
N THR A 498 -10.83 -29.82 20.62
CA THR A 498 -10.42 -30.45 21.89
C THR A 498 -9.36 -31.52 21.66
N GLN A 499 -9.50 -32.34 20.61
CA GLN A 499 -8.53 -33.36 20.27
C GLN A 499 -7.20 -32.77 19.77
N ILE A 500 -7.23 -31.72 18.95
CA ILE A 500 -6.03 -31.00 18.48
C ILE A 500 -5.25 -30.45 19.68
N PHE A 501 -5.93 -29.80 20.62
CA PHE A 501 -5.29 -29.30 21.84
C PHE A 501 -4.65 -30.42 22.67
N ARG A 502 -5.40 -31.50 22.95
CA ARG A 502 -4.87 -32.64 23.72
C ARG A 502 -3.69 -33.34 23.03
N SER A 503 -3.74 -33.45 21.70
CA SER A 503 -2.67 -34.00 20.87
C SER A 503 -1.38 -33.17 21.01
N LYS A 504 -1.50 -31.84 20.93
CA LYS A 504 -0.37 -30.92 21.11
C LYS A 504 0.18 -30.93 22.52
N GLU A 505 -0.69 -30.83 23.52
CA GLU A 505 -0.31 -30.79 24.94
C GLU A 505 0.50 -32.02 25.37
N ALA A 506 0.27 -33.18 24.75
CA ALA A 506 1.04 -34.39 25.03
C ALA A 506 2.55 -34.23 24.76
N ASN A 507 2.95 -33.27 23.92
CA ASN A 507 4.35 -32.97 23.59
C ASN A 507 4.87 -31.71 24.29
N PHE A 508 4.02 -30.99 25.04
CA PHE A 508 4.40 -29.73 25.67
C PHE A 508 5.11 -29.97 27.00
N THR A 509 6.16 -29.17 27.26
CA THR A 509 6.70 -29.03 28.61
C THR A 509 5.79 -28.17 29.48
N GLU A 510 6.00 -28.19 30.79
CA GLU A 510 5.25 -27.32 31.71
C GLU A 510 5.37 -25.83 31.34
N THR A 511 6.55 -25.40 30.87
CA THR A 511 6.78 -24.04 30.37
C THR A 511 5.90 -23.72 29.15
N HIS A 512 5.85 -24.61 28.16
CA HIS A 512 4.99 -24.43 26.98
C HIS A 512 3.51 -24.31 27.38
N ILE A 513 3.05 -25.14 28.32
CA ILE A 513 1.68 -25.08 28.83
C ILE A 513 1.40 -23.72 29.48
N ARG A 514 2.32 -23.19 30.32
CA ARG A 514 2.14 -21.88 30.97
C ARG A 514 2.04 -20.72 29.98
N PHE A 515 2.87 -20.71 28.94
CA PHE A 515 2.79 -19.69 27.89
C PHE A 515 1.45 -19.76 27.13
N ALA A 516 1.04 -20.96 26.71
CA ALA A 516 -0.23 -21.15 26.01
C ALA A 516 -1.44 -20.74 26.88
N GLN A 517 -1.41 -21.13 28.16
CA GLN A 517 -2.45 -20.77 29.13
C GLN A 517 -2.62 -19.27 29.26
N GLN A 518 -1.52 -18.54 29.46
CA GLN A 518 -1.58 -17.09 29.57
C GLN A 518 -2.07 -16.46 28.27
N LEU A 519 -1.66 -16.96 27.11
CA LEU A 519 -2.17 -16.45 25.84
C LEU A 519 -3.72 -16.58 25.74
N PHE A 520 -4.27 -17.75 26.04
CA PHE A 520 -5.72 -17.99 25.94
C PHE A 520 -6.56 -17.26 27.01
N VAL A 521 -5.92 -16.79 28.08
CA VAL A 521 -6.54 -15.90 29.09
C VAL A 521 -6.75 -14.49 28.54
N TRP A 522 -5.87 -14.03 27.65
CA TRP A 522 -5.86 -12.65 27.15
C TRP A 522 -6.40 -12.47 25.72
N VAL A 523 -6.47 -13.54 24.91
CA VAL A 523 -6.80 -13.47 23.47
C VAL A 523 -8.14 -12.82 23.12
N ASP A 524 -9.13 -12.87 24.02
CA ASP A 524 -10.45 -12.25 23.80
C ASP A 524 -10.52 -10.92 24.56
N THR A 525 -9.99 -9.88 23.93
CA THR A 525 -9.96 -8.48 24.41
C THR A 525 -11.37 -7.91 24.59
N THR A 526 -12.32 -8.30 23.75
CA THR A 526 -13.72 -7.84 23.81
C THR A 526 -14.42 -8.22 25.12
N GLU A 527 -13.90 -9.21 25.83
CA GLU A 527 -14.45 -9.70 27.09
C GLU A 527 -14.20 -8.76 28.29
N PHE A 528 -13.15 -7.93 28.23
CA PHE A 528 -12.75 -7.09 29.36
C PHE A 528 -12.46 -5.63 29.00
N MET A 529 -12.25 -5.33 27.72
CA MET A 529 -12.05 -3.97 27.23
C MET A 529 -13.39 -3.31 26.84
N PRO A 530 -13.54 -1.99 26.98
CA PRO A 530 -14.71 -1.28 26.47
C PRO A 530 -14.87 -1.47 24.96
N ALA A 531 -16.11 -1.58 24.45
CA ALA A 531 -16.36 -1.84 23.03
C ALA A 531 -15.76 -0.82 22.05
N TRP A 532 -15.55 0.43 22.49
CA TRP A 532 -14.91 1.48 21.68
C TRP A 532 -13.37 1.40 21.67
N PHE A 533 -12.78 0.53 22.50
CA PHE A 533 -11.34 0.33 22.64
C PHE A 533 -10.93 -1.13 22.36
N ALA A 534 -11.87 -2.07 22.47
CA ALA A 534 -11.63 -3.48 22.25
C ALA A 534 -11.20 -3.72 20.80
N LEU A 535 -10.00 -4.27 20.63
CA LEU A 535 -9.48 -4.67 19.33
C LEU A 535 -10.03 -6.05 18.97
N ASP A 536 -10.37 -6.30 17.70
CA ASP A 536 -10.77 -7.64 17.23
C ASP A 536 -9.59 -8.65 17.20
N CYS A 537 -8.41 -8.25 17.68
CA CYS A 537 -7.17 -9.03 17.73
C CYS A 537 -6.35 -8.68 18.99
N LEU A 538 -5.40 -9.54 19.36
CA LEU A 538 -4.50 -9.29 20.50
C LEU A 538 -3.23 -8.57 20.00
N PRO A 539 -2.91 -7.35 20.52
CA PRO A 539 -1.69 -6.63 20.16
C PRO A 539 -0.42 -7.40 20.49
N TYR A 540 0.63 -7.23 19.68
CA TYR A 540 1.90 -7.93 19.87
C TYR A 540 2.62 -7.51 21.14
N GLU A 541 2.59 -6.22 21.47
CA GLU A 541 3.17 -5.63 22.68
C GLU A 541 2.59 -6.31 23.93
N MET A 542 1.28 -6.55 23.90
CA MET A 542 0.57 -7.22 24.98
C MET A 542 1.02 -8.67 25.14
N ILE A 543 1.26 -9.38 24.03
CA ILE A 543 1.75 -10.75 24.08
C ILE A 543 3.20 -10.80 24.60
N CYS A 544 4.06 -9.88 24.16
CA CYS A 544 5.41 -9.73 24.68
C CYS A 544 5.40 -9.53 26.21
N LEU A 545 4.52 -8.64 26.69
CA LEU A 545 4.38 -8.36 28.12
C LEU A 545 3.85 -9.57 28.91
N VAL A 546 2.81 -10.23 28.41
CA VAL A 546 2.23 -11.44 29.04
C VAL A 546 3.25 -12.58 29.05
N PHE A 547 4.05 -12.72 27.99
CA PHE A 547 5.12 -13.71 27.92
C PHE A 547 6.27 -13.37 28.87
N GLN A 548 6.61 -12.10 29.02
CA GLN A 548 7.58 -11.64 30.00
C GLN A 548 7.15 -11.99 31.43
N TYR A 549 5.86 -11.82 31.76
CA TYR A 549 5.30 -12.28 33.04
C TYR A 549 5.50 -13.80 33.25
N VAL A 550 5.19 -14.62 32.24
CA VAL A 550 5.39 -16.08 32.30
C VAL A 550 6.86 -16.43 32.48
N ASN A 551 7.73 -15.67 31.83
CA ASN A 551 9.17 -15.86 31.79
C ASN A 551 9.92 -15.09 32.90
N PHE A 552 9.26 -14.88 34.04
CA PHE A 552 9.88 -14.31 35.25
C PHE A 552 10.50 -12.92 35.05
N GLY A 553 9.90 -12.10 34.19
CA GLY A 553 10.37 -10.74 33.91
C GLY A 553 11.35 -10.61 32.74
N GLU A 554 11.77 -11.72 32.12
CA GLU A 554 12.69 -11.71 30.97
C GLU A 554 11.94 -11.75 29.62
N PRO A 555 12.36 -11.00 28.59
CA PRO A 555 11.72 -11.02 27.28
C PRO A 555 11.89 -12.38 26.58
N VAL A 556 10.92 -12.75 25.75
CA VAL A 556 11.01 -13.94 24.88
C VAL A 556 11.64 -13.55 23.54
N PHE A 557 12.58 -14.36 23.04
CA PHE A 557 13.34 -14.05 21.82
C PHE A 557 12.47 -13.96 20.55
N ASP A 558 11.57 -14.92 20.35
CA ASP A 558 10.67 -14.97 19.19
C ASP A 558 9.24 -15.35 19.61
N PRO A 559 8.46 -14.37 20.11
CA PRO A 559 7.07 -14.58 20.48
C PRO A 559 6.22 -15.11 19.33
N ALA A 560 6.42 -14.63 18.09
CA ALA A 560 5.63 -15.00 16.92
C ALA A 560 5.80 -16.50 16.55
N ALA A 561 7.03 -16.99 16.55
CA ALA A 561 7.31 -18.41 16.35
C ALA A 561 6.73 -19.26 17.49
N LEU A 562 6.88 -18.81 18.74
CA LEU A 562 6.35 -19.52 19.90
C LEU A 562 4.81 -19.63 19.86
N ILE A 563 4.10 -18.56 19.49
CA ILE A 563 2.63 -18.60 19.30
C ILE A 563 2.25 -19.64 18.24
N THR A 564 2.97 -19.63 17.11
CA THR A 564 2.70 -20.57 16.01
C THR A 564 2.88 -22.02 16.49
N GLU A 565 3.94 -22.29 17.23
CA GLU A 565 4.21 -23.60 17.84
C GLU A 565 3.08 -24.01 18.81
N LEU A 566 2.72 -23.12 19.73
CA LEU A 566 1.78 -23.43 20.81
C LEU A 566 0.33 -23.53 20.34
N CYS A 567 -0.10 -22.66 19.43
CA CYS A 567 -1.51 -22.37 19.22
C CYS A 567 -2.02 -22.61 17.79
N SER A 568 -1.15 -22.88 16.81
CA SER A 568 -1.61 -23.32 15.48
C SER A 568 -2.41 -24.63 15.57
N PRO A 569 -3.50 -24.85 14.81
CA PRO A 569 -4.09 -23.98 13.79
C PRO A 569 -5.24 -23.10 14.33
N VAL A 570 -5.27 -22.83 15.64
CA VAL A 570 -6.35 -22.05 16.29
C VAL A 570 -6.03 -20.56 16.22
N LEU A 571 -4.79 -20.18 16.58
CA LEU A 571 -4.28 -18.82 16.51
C LEU A 571 -3.07 -18.75 15.57
N GLU A 572 -2.90 -17.59 14.93
CA GLU A 572 -1.73 -17.26 14.14
C GLU A 572 -1.21 -15.86 14.45
N ALA A 573 0.12 -15.69 14.36
CA ALA A 573 0.76 -14.38 14.42
C ALA A 573 0.87 -13.82 13.00
N VAL A 574 0.09 -12.77 12.70
CA VAL A 574 0.04 -12.14 11.38
C VAL A 574 0.92 -10.90 11.38
N ARG A 575 1.85 -10.82 10.42
CA ARG A 575 2.74 -9.65 10.27
C ARG A 575 1.96 -8.44 9.75
N LEU A 576 2.10 -7.30 10.41
CA LEU A 576 1.50 -6.04 9.96
C LEU A 576 2.31 -5.41 8.80
N PRO A 577 1.66 -4.73 7.84
CA PRO A 577 2.34 -3.96 6.81
C PRO A 577 3.19 -2.82 7.40
N LEU A 578 4.27 -2.44 6.71
CA LEU A 578 5.09 -1.26 7.05
C LEU A 578 4.20 0.00 7.02
N GLY A 579 4.07 0.71 8.14
CA GLY A 579 3.29 1.95 8.25
C GLY A 579 2.42 2.12 9.51
N PHE A 580 2.34 1.11 10.39
CA PHE A 580 1.80 1.29 11.74
C PHE A 580 2.81 2.05 12.62
N PRO A 581 2.34 2.91 13.56
CA PRO A 581 3.23 3.66 14.43
C PRO A 581 4.18 2.70 15.15
N GLU A 582 5.47 3.03 15.11
CA GLU A 582 6.53 2.26 15.75
C GLU A 582 6.25 2.18 17.26
N SER A 583 6.03 0.97 17.78
CA SER A 583 5.87 0.76 19.22
C SER A 583 7.23 0.90 19.90
N TYR A 584 7.34 1.77 20.90
CA TYR A 584 8.52 1.84 21.76
C TYR A 584 8.53 0.66 22.73
N PHE A 585 9.43 -0.30 22.52
CA PHE A 585 9.73 -1.32 23.51
C PHE A 585 11.13 -1.01 24.09
N ASP A 586 11.20 -0.76 25.40
CA ASP A 586 12.45 -0.51 26.14
C ASP A 586 13.26 0.75 25.71
N GLY A 587 12.59 1.78 25.18
CA GLY A 587 13.24 3.05 24.81
C GLY A 587 14.13 2.98 23.56
N GLU A 588 14.17 1.85 22.87
CA GLU A 588 14.80 1.70 21.55
C GLU A 588 13.71 1.58 20.46
N LEU A 589 13.91 2.25 19.32
CA LEU A 589 13.11 2.01 18.11
C LEU A 589 13.35 0.56 17.67
N ALA A 590 12.44 -0.34 18.01
CA ALA A 590 12.54 -1.71 17.57
C ALA A 590 12.23 -1.78 16.07
N SER A 591 13.26 -1.99 15.26
CA SER A 591 13.14 -2.28 13.82
C SER A 591 12.59 -3.69 13.52
N THR A 592 12.01 -4.33 14.53
CA THR A 592 11.28 -5.59 14.43
C THR A 592 9.95 -5.42 13.70
N PRO A 593 9.51 -6.40 12.90
CA PRO A 593 8.17 -6.39 12.34
C PRO A 593 7.11 -6.53 13.44
N LEU A 594 6.13 -5.62 13.45
CA LEU A 594 4.95 -5.71 14.29
C LEU A 594 4.06 -6.87 13.82
N TYR A 595 3.52 -7.63 14.77
CA TYR A 595 2.53 -8.69 14.51
C TYR A 595 1.20 -8.33 15.16
N LYS A 596 0.15 -9.08 14.84
CA LYS A 596 -1.08 -9.21 15.64
C LYS A 596 -1.43 -10.68 15.75
N ILE A 597 -2.04 -11.11 16.86
CA ILE A 597 -2.66 -12.45 16.91
C ILE A 597 -4.11 -12.37 16.48
N GLU A 598 -4.46 -13.26 15.57
CA GLU A 598 -5.84 -13.48 15.15
C GLU A 598 -6.22 -14.96 15.27
N PHE A 599 -7.51 -15.20 15.38
CA PHE A 599 -8.06 -16.54 15.15
C PHE A 599 -7.95 -16.89 13.68
N VAL A 600 -7.35 -18.05 13.39
CA VAL A 600 -7.23 -18.57 12.02
C VAL A 600 -8.62 -18.77 11.38
N HIS A 601 -9.62 -19.10 12.20
CA HIS A 601 -11.00 -19.25 11.74
C HIS A 601 -11.98 -18.87 12.86
N HIS A 602 -13.09 -18.21 12.53
CA HIS A 602 -14.06 -17.75 13.54
C HIS A 602 -14.69 -18.90 14.36
N THR A 603 -14.71 -20.14 13.86
CA THR A 603 -15.16 -21.31 14.65
C THR A 603 -14.22 -21.63 15.81
N ALA A 604 -12.94 -21.20 15.73
CA ALA A 604 -11.99 -21.31 16.82
C ALA A 604 -12.31 -20.32 17.95
N ASP A 605 -12.67 -19.08 17.62
CA ASP A 605 -13.18 -18.10 18.59
C ASP A 605 -14.46 -18.62 19.26
N GLN A 606 -15.43 -19.05 18.46
CA GLN A 606 -16.67 -19.64 18.98
C GLN A 606 -16.40 -20.82 19.93
N TYR A 607 -15.52 -21.74 19.54
CA TYR A 607 -15.10 -22.86 20.38
C TYR A 607 -14.53 -22.38 21.74
N LEU A 608 -13.68 -21.35 21.74
CA LEU A 608 -13.11 -20.81 22.98
C LEU A 608 -14.14 -20.09 23.86
N ARG A 609 -15.21 -19.53 23.28
CA ARG A 609 -16.32 -18.95 24.03
C ARG A 609 -17.18 -20.05 24.66
N GLU A 610 -17.51 -21.09 23.90
CA GLU A 610 -18.27 -22.26 24.38
C GLU A 610 -17.52 -23.04 25.47
N CYS A 611 -16.18 -23.07 25.41
CA CYS A 611 -15.34 -23.68 26.46
C CYS A 611 -15.54 -23.06 27.86
N GLN A 612 -16.12 -21.86 27.96
CA GLN A 612 -16.36 -21.25 29.28
C GLN A 612 -17.42 -22.01 30.09
N ASP A 613 -18.33 -22.71 29.42
CA ASP A 613 -19.46 -23.41 30.03
C ASP A 613 -19.22 -24.92 30.19
N LEU A 614 -18.05 -25.43 29.75
CA LEU A 614 -17.70 -26.85 29.84
C LEU A 614 -17.15 -27.22 31.22
N ASP A 615 -17.36 -28.47 31.61
CA ASP A 615 -16.76 -29.06 32.80
C ASP A 615 -15.21 -29.04 32.69
N ALA A 616 -14.53 -28.75 33.80
CA ALA A 616 -13.05 -28.70 33.82
C ALA A 616 -12.35 -29.99 33.40
N ALA A 617 -13.05 -31.14 33.49
CA ALA A 617 -12.55 -32.43 33.03
C ALA A 617 -12.54 -32.54 31.49
N GLU A 618 -13.40 -31.78 30.81
CA GLU A 618 -13.53 -31.79 29.36
C GLU A 618 -12.53 -30.85 28.69
N LEU A 619 -12.16 -29.76 29.38
CA LEU A 619 -11.21 -28.77 28.89
C LEU A 619 -9.79 -29.33 28.71
N ALA A 620 -9.17 -28.93 27.60
CA ALA A 620 -7.75 -29.12 27.37
C ALA A 620 -6.92 -28.34 28.43
N VAL A 621 -5.74 -28.84 28.79
CA VAL A 621 -4.93 -28.32 29.90
C VAL A 621 -4.58 -26.84 29.68
N VAL A 622 -4.30 -26.42 28.44
CA VAL A 622 -3.99 -25.02 28.11
C VAL A 622 -5.18 -24.09 28.25
N LEU A 623 -6.41 -24.62 28.26
CA LEU A 623 -7.64 -23.82 28.37
C LEU A 623 -8.20 -23.78 29.79
N LYS A 624 -7.70 -24.59 30.73
CA LYS A 624 -8.22 -24.63 32.11
C LYS A 624 -8.28 -23.24 32.78
N PRO A 625 -7.28 -22.36 32.62
CA PRO A 625 -7.35 -20.98 33.10
C PRO A 625 -8.48 -20.11 32.54
N ARG A 626 -9.15 -20.45 31.42
CA ARG A 626 -10.35 -19.70 30.96
C ARG A 626 -11.51 -19.73 31.96
N ARG A 627 -11.51 -20.62 32.97
CA ARG A 627 -12.49 -20.61 34.09
C ARG A 627 -12.19 -19.59 35.18
N LEU A 628 -10.91 -19.32 35.45
CA LEU A 628 -10.45 -18.33 36.44
C LEU A 628 -9.77 -17.11 35.79
N ARG A 629 -9.99 -16.89 34.50
CA ARG A 629 -9.30 -15.88 33.67
C ARG A 629 -9.32 -14.46 34.24
N LYS A 630 -10.40 -14.06 34.91
CA LYS A 630 -10.46 -12.75 35.59
C LYS A 630 -9.37 -12.65 36.68
N LEU A 631 -9.20 -13.68 37.50
CA LEU A 631 -8.13 -13.73 38.52
C LEU A 631 -6.74 -13.80 37.89
N TYR A 632 -6.55 -14.62 36.84
CA TYR A 632 -5.28 -14.70 36.13
C TYR A 632 -4.87 -13.35 35.53
N ARG A 633 -5.78 -12.67 34.81
CA ARG A 633 -5.55 -11.31 34.29
C ARG A 633 -5.21 -10.34 35.42
N GLY A 634 -5.93 -10.43 36.54
CA GLY A 634 -5.67 -9.62 37.72
C GLY A 634 -4.25 -9.80 38.28
N VAL A 635 -3.80 -11.03 38.47
CA VAL A 635 -2.44 -11.30 39.01
C VAL A 635 -1.34 -10.87 38.04
N THR A 636 -1.52 -11.10 36.73
CA THR A 636 -0.59 -10.60 35.71
C THR A 636 -0.53 -9.07 35.73
N ALA A 637 -1.67 -8.40 35.90
CA ALA A 637 -1.72 -6.94 36.02
C ALA A 637 -1.12 -6.42 37.35
N VAL A 638 -1.26 -7.15 38.46
CA VAL A 638 -0.55 -6.83 39.70
C VAL A 638 0.95 -6.82 39.46
N TRP A 639 1.50 -7.89 38.85
CA TRP A 639 2.92 -7.93 38.47
C TRP A 639 3.31 -6.75 37.57
N TYR A 640 2.46 -6.41 36.59
CA TYR A 640 2.70 -5.25 35.73
C TYR A 640 2.88 -3.96 36.55
N PHE A 641 1.94 -3.66 37.45
CA PHE A 641 1.97 -2.43 38.24
C PHE A 641 2.99 -2.43 39.39
N THR A 642 3.55 -3.58 39.78
CA THR A 642 4.51 -3.65 40.90
C THR A 642 5.95 -3.91 40.48
N GLU A 643 6.16 -4.73 39.45
CA GLU A 643 7.49 -5.28 39.10
C GLU A 643 7.92 -4.93 37.68
N CYS A 644 6.99 -4.70 36.74
CA CYS A 644 7.36 -4.37 35.37
C CYS A 644 7.82 -2.92 35.24
N LYS A 645 9.03 -2.72 34.72
CA LYS A 645 9.63 -1.39 34.48
C LYS A 645 8.83 -0.54 33.47
N ILE A 646 8.18 -1.18 32.49
CA ILE A 646 7.35 -0.48 31.50
C ILE A 646 6.23 0.30 32.19
N SER A 647 5.67 -0.23 33.28
CA SER A 647 4.62 0.48 34.02
C SER A 647 5.08 1.79 34.67
N GLU A 648 6.39 1.99 34.87
CA GLU A 648 6.95 3.20 35.49
C GLU A 648 6.99 4.39 34.52
N SER A 649 7.18 4.13 33.21
CA SER A 649 7.28 5.20 32.21
C SER A 649 5.98 5.99 32.06
N HIS A 650 4.83 5.36 32.31
CA HIS A 650 3.52 6.00 32.24
C HIS A 650 3.26 7.08 33.30
N LEU A 651 4.10 7.16 34.34
CA LEU A 651 4.00 8.23 35.35
C LEU A 651 4.62 9.55 34.88
N TYR A 652 5.32 9.56 33.74
CA TYR A 652 6.09 10.70 33.24
C TYR A 652 5.55 11.28 31.92
N ILE A 653 4.28 11.03 31.60
CA ILE A 653 3.66 11.48 30.34
C ILE A 653 3.68 13.01 30.27
N SER A 654 4.29 13.58 29.23
CA SER A 654 4.29 15.02 28.99
C SER A 654 2.89 15.46 28.52
N PRO A 655 2.42 16.68 28.87
CA PRO A 655 1.20 17.26 28.30
C PRO A 655 1.17 17.26 26.76
N ASP A 656 2.34 17.26 26.12
CA ASP A 656 2.52 17.22 24.67
C ASP A 656 2.29 15.82 24.07
N ASP A 657 2.42 14.74 24.87
CA ASP A 657 2.24 13.34 24.42
C ASP A 657 0.77 12.90 24.47
N VAL A 658 -0.11 13.77 24.99
CA VAL A 658 -1.51 13.47 25.26
C VAL A 658 -2.34 13.52 23.97
N GLY A 659 -2.71 12.35 23.45
CA GLY A 659 -3.55 12.18 22.27
C GLY A 659 -3.11 11.04 21.35
N ASP A 660 -1.88 10.55 21.50
CA ASP A 660 -1.40 9.37 20.80
C ASP A 660 -1.57 8.13 21.68
N LEU A 661 -2.48 7.24 21.30
CA LEU A 661 -2.78 6.01 22.02
C LEU A 661 -1.57 5.08 22.17
N SER A 662 -0.60 5.14 21.24
CA SER A 662 0.61 4.33 21.29
C SER A 662 1.52 4.68 22.47
N THR A 663 1.40 5.90 23.02
CA THR A 663 2.18 6.36 24.18
C THR A 663 1.79 5.67 25.49
N TYR A 664 0.58 5.08 25.55
CA TYR A 664 0.07 4.41 26.75
C TYR A 664 0.40 2.91 26.80
N GLY A 665 1.07 2.35 25.79
CA GLY A 665 1.49 0.95 25.76
C GLY A 665 0.37 -0.03 26.13
N CYS A 666 0.63 -0.98 27.03
CA CYS A 666 -0.36 -1.96 27.50
C CYS A 666 -1.11 -1.53 28.78
N TYR A 667 -1.10 -0.23 29.12
CA TYR A 667 -1.68 0.26 30.36
C TYR A 667 -3.18 -0.06 30.47
N PHE A 668 -3.95 0.18 29.41
CA PHE A 668 -5.40 0.00 29.45
C PHE A 668 -5.75 -1.47 29.59
N GLU A 669 -5.12 -2.35 28.82
CA GLU A 669 -5.37 -3.78 28.85
C GLU A 669 -5.08 -4.36 30.24
N MET A 670 -3.97 -3.96 30.86
CA MET A 670 -3.63 -4.38 32.22
C MET A 670 -4.60 -3.78 33.25
N SER A 671 -4.99 -2.51 33.10
CA SER A 671 -5.94 -1.85 34.00
C SER A 671 -7.33 -2.47 33.96
N TYR A 672 -7.87 -2.74 32.77
CA TYR A 672 -9.17 -3.38 32.60
C TYR A 672 -9.12 -4.86 32.99
N GLY A 673 -8.01 -5.56 32.72
CA GLY A 673 -7.76 -6.91 33.21
C GLY A 673 -7.83 -6.97 34.75
N LEU A 674 -7.12 -6.06 35.43
CA LEU A 674 -7.16 -5.92 36.89
C LEU A 674 -8.55 -5.58 37.40
N ARG A 675 -9.20 -4.58 36.79
CA ARG A 675 -10.56 -4.16 37.17
C ARG A 675 -11.56 -5.30 37.02
N SER A 676 -11.44 -6.13 35.99
CA SER A 676 -12.29 -7.32 35.81
C SER A 676 -12.15 -8.33 36.96
N ALA A 677 -10.96 -8.41 37.56
CA ALA A 677 -10.69 -9.24 38.74
C ALA A 677 -11.26 -8.61 40.02
N LEU A 678 -11.07 -7.31 40.21
CA LEU A 678 -11.59 -6.57 41.37
C LEU A 678 -13.13 -6.51 41.37
N ALA A 679 -13.75 -6.42 40.20
CA ALA A 679 -15.21 -6.47 40.01
C ALA A 679 -15.75 -7.92 39.83
N LEU A 680 -15.04 -8.94 40.31
CA LEU A 680 -15.49 -10.33 40.21
C LEU A 680 -16.74 -10.57 41.09
N GLU A 681 -17.92 -10.77 40.48
CA GLU A 681 -19.17 -11.00 41.21
C GLU A 681 -19.16 -12.28 42.06
N ARG A 682 -18.71 -13.40 41.47
CA ARG A 682 -18.69 -14.72 42.10
C ARG A 682 -17.65 -15.62 41.45
N LEU A 683 -17.16 -16.60 42.21
CA LEU A 683 -16.40 -17.73 41.68
C LEU A 683 -17.35 -18.76 41.04
N PRO A 684 -16.87 -19.58 40.08
CA PRO A 684 -17.61 -20.76 39.63
C PRO A 684 -17.95 -21.69 40.81
N ASN A 685 -19.15 -22.28 40.79
CA ASN A 685 -19.65 -23.08 41.92
C ASN A 685 -19.03 -24.48 42.00
N ASP A 686 -18.39 -24.92 40.93
CA ASP A 686 -17.95 -26.29 40.63
C ASP A 686 -16.43 -26.34 40.35
N LEU A 687 -15.66 -25.52 41.08
CA LEU A 687 -14.20 -25.58 41.03
C LEU A 687 -13.70 -26.89 41.64
N SER A 688 -12.80 -27.58 40.93
CA SER A 688 -12.02 -28.71 41.44
C SER A 688 -11.07 -28.29 42.56
N GLY A 689 -10.58 -29.23 43.36
CA GLY A 689 -9.66 -28.92 44.46
C GLY A 689 -8.38 -28.19 44.02
N LYS A 690 -7.87 -28.47 42.81
CA LYS A 690 -6.72 -27.75 42.25
C LYS A 690 -7.08 -26.30 41.90
N GLU A 691 -8.21 -26.09 41.23
CA GLU A 691 -8.69 -24.75 40.87
C GLU A 691 -9.03 -23.93 42.12
N GLN A 692 -9.54 -24.55 43.18
CA GLN A 692 -9.78 -23.88 44.47
C GLN A 692 -8.48 -23.36 45.07
N ALA A 693 -7.41 -24.17 45.09
CA ALA A 693 -6.11 -23.75 45.59
C ALA A 693 -5.48 -22.64 44.73
N GLU A 694 -5.62 -22.73 43.40
CA GLU A 694 -5.16 -21.68 42.48
C GLU A 694 -5.94 -20.36 42.70
N ALA A 695 -7.27 -20.43 42.79
CA ALA A 695 -8.11 -19.28 43.08
C ALA A 695 -7.76 -18.63 44.44
N GLU A 696 -7.59 -19.44 45.49
CA GLU A 696 -7.19 -18.97 46.82
C GLU A 696 -5.85 -18.23 46.77
N SER A 697 -4.84 -18.81 46.11
CA SER A 697 -3.53 -18.16 45.94
C SER A 697 -3.63 -16.82 45.19
N MET A 698 -4.42 -16.75 44.11
CA MET A 698 -4.59 -15.50 43.34
C MET A 698 -5.38 -14.44 44.12
N LEU A 699 -6.39 -14.85 44.87
CA LEU A 699 -7.14 -13.96 45.75
C LEU A 699 -6.26 -13.36 46.84
N HIS A 700 -5.32 -14.12 47.41
CA HIS A 700 -4.35 -13.57 48.36
C HIS A 700 -3.45 -12.49 47.73
N VAL A 701 -2.98 -12.70 46.50
CA VAL A 701 -2.19 -11.69 45.77
C VAL A 701 -3.01 -10.41 45.54
N LEU A 702 -4.24 -10.56 45.04
CA LEU A 702 -5.13 -9.43 44.78
C LEU A 702 -5.51 -8.68 46.07
N THR A 703 -5.86 -9.40 47.13
CA THR A 703 -6.14 -8.82 48.45
C THR A 703 -4.94 -8.01 48.95
N ARG A 704 -3.73 -8.59 48.90
CA ARG A 704 -2.51 -7.89 49.34
C ARG A 704 -2.25 -6.64 48.51
N PHE A 705 -2.53 -6.67 47.21
CA PHE A 705 -2.31 -5.53 46.32
C PHE A 705 -3.11 -4.28 46.74
N ILE A 706 -4.36 -4.46 47.21
CA ILE A 706 -5.28 -3.37 47.62
C ILE A 706 -5.47 -3.23 49.14
N SER A 707 -4.70 -3.97 49.95
CA SER A 707 -4.82 -3.92 51.42
C SER A 707 -4.37 -2.57 51.98
N GLU A 708 -4.95 -2.14 53.10
CA GLU A 708 -4.69 -0.82 53.71
C GLU A 708 -3.23 -0.58 54.12
N ASP A 709 -2.51 -1.65 54.42
CA ASP A 709 -1.08 -1.64 54.78
C ASP A 709 -0.15 -1.76 53.56
N SER A 710 -0.71 -1.87 52.35
CA SER A 710 0.03 -2.06 51.10
C SER A 710 0.11 -0.78 50.30
N GLU A 711 1.27 -0.55 49.67
CA GLU A 711 1.49 0.57 48.75
C GLU A 711 1.46 0.11 47.29
N GLN A 712 1.23 -1.18 47.05
CA GLN A 712 1.40 -1.83 45.74
C GLN A 712 0.44 -1.30 44.68
N CYS A 713 -0.79 -0.94 45.04
CA CYS A 713 -1.76 -0.40 44.10
C CYS A 713 -1.57 1.08 43.74
N LEU A 714 -0.67 1.81 44.42
CA LEU A 714 -0.53 3.24 44.21
C LEU A 714 -0.09 3.60 42.79
N ARG A 715 0.76 2.77 42.16
CA ARG A 715 1.18 3.00 40.76
C ARG A 715 0.00 2.90 39.79
N TRP A 716 -0.87 1.90 39.98
CA TRP A 716 -2.09 1.76 39.19
C TRP A 716 -3.04 2.94 39.41
N VAL A 717 -3.24 3.35 40.66
CA VAL A 717 -4.09 4.50 41.02
C VAL A 717 -3.56 5.80 40.41
N GLU A 718 -2.26 6.06 40.54
CA GLU A 718 -1.61 7.27 40.01
C GLU A 718 -1.63 7.29 38.49
N GLY A 719 -1.25 6.19 37.82
CA GLY A 719 -1.35 6.06 36.38
C GLY A 719 -2.78 6.26 35.86
N GLY A 720 -3.78 5.73 36.57
CA GLY A 720 -5.19 5.92 36.24
C GLY A 720 -5.62 7.36 36.27
N ILE A 721 -5.24 8.09 37.33
CA ILE A 721 -5.56 9.51 37.45
C ILE A 721 -4.82 10.32 36.38
N VAL A 722 -3.50 10.15 36.25
CA VAL A 722 -2.67 10.90 35.29
C VAL A 722 -3.16 10.70 33.86
N ILE A 723 -3.27 9.46 33.40
CA ILE A 723 -3.63 9.14 32.02
C ILE A 723 -5.04 9.63 31.70
N ASN A 724 -6.04 9.31 32.54
CA ASN A 724 -7.42 9.66 32.24
C ASN A 724 -7.68 11.16 32.42
N TYR A 725 -6.99 11.85 33.33
CA TYR A 725 -7.18 13.30 33.49
C TYR A 725 -6.52 14.06 32.34
N ALA A 726 -5.29 13.68 31.98
CA ALA A 726 -4.59 14.27 30.85
C ALA A 726 -5.37 14.05 29.54
N ALA A 727 -5.86 12.83 29.29
CA ALA A 727 -6.62 12.49 28.08
C ALA A 727 -8.07 13.02 28.07
N GLY A 728 -8.54 13.70 29.13
CA GLY A 728 -9.93 14.17 29.22
C GLY A 728 -10.96 13.06 29.47
N TRP A 729 -10.54 11.86 29.87
CA TRP A 729 -11.40 10.69 30.17
C TRP A 729 -11.73 10.54 31.66
N HIS A 730 -11.63 11.61 32.43
CA HIS A 730 -11.87 11.62 33.87
C HIS A 730 -13.29 11.14 34.26
N HIS A 731 -14.33 11.51 33.48
CA HIS A 731 -15.69 10.99 33.69
C HIS A 731 -15.75 9.48 33.52
N HIS A 732 -15.08 8.95 32.48
CA HIS A 732 -15.04 7.51 32.24
C HIS A 732 -14.35 6.78 33.40
N LEU A 733 -13.23 7.31 33.92
CA LEU A 733 -12.57 6.74 35.12
C LEU A 733 -13.51 6.72 36.33
N GLN A 734 -14.24 7.81 36.58
CA GLN A 734 -15.16 7.92 37.70
C GLN A 734 -16.34 6.95 37.56
N ASP A 735 -17.04 6.96 36.42
CA ASP A 735 -18.15 6.05 36.13
C ASP A 735 -17.73 4.59 36.28
N LYS A 736 -16.52 4.27 35.84
CA LYS A 736 -15.95 2.93 35.95
C LYS A 736 -15.59 2.56 37.40
N ALA A 737 -15.12 3.49 38.21
CA ALA A 737 -14.90 3.23 39.63
C ALA A 737 -16.24 2.99 40.38
N GLU A 738 -17.27 3.77 40.05
CA GLU A 738 -18.62 3.66 40.63
C GLU A 738 -19.30 2.34 40.23
N GLU A 739 -19.28 1.96 38.95
CA GLU A 739 -19.78 0.67 38.46
C GLU A 739 -19.12 -0.50 39.20
N ALA A 740 -17.80 -0.44 39.44
CA ALA A 740 -17.11 -1.50 40.17
C ALA A 740 -17.57 -1.57 41.64
N LEU A 741 -17.78 -0.43 42.29
CA LEU A 741 -18.32 -0.38 43.65
C LEU A 741 -19.74 -0.96 43.71
N GLU A 742 -20.61 -0.61 42.75
CA GLU A 742 -21.97 -1.17 42.67
C GLU A 742 -21.96 -2.69 42.56
N ILE A 743 -21.10 -3.25 41.69
CA ILE A 743 -20.93 -4.70 41.53
C ILE A 743 -20.49 -5.34 42.86
N VAL A 744 -19.51 -4.74 43.54
CA VAL A 744 -19.01 -5.25 44.83
C VAL A 744 -20.10 -5.20 45.90
N LEU A 745 -20.90 -4.13 45.98
CA LEU A 745 -22.01 -4.02 46.94
C LEU A 745 -23.18 -4.95 46.63
N ALA A 746 -23.43 -5.20 45.34
CA ALA A 746 -24.46 -6.13 44.88
C ALA A 746 -24.06 -7.60 45.10
N SER A 747 -22.76 -7.90 45.14
CA SER A 747 -22.26 -9.24 45.41
C SER A 747 -22.58 -9.67 46.85
N ARG A 748 -23.75 -10.30 47.05
CA ARG A 748 -24.18 -10.88 48.33
C ARG A 748 -24.06 -12.41 48.29
N ASN A 749 -23.08 -12.96 49.01
CA ASN A 749 -23.11 -14.22 49.77
C ASN A 749 -21.70 -14.69 50.10
N SER A 750 -21.54 -15.30 51.27
CA SER A 750 -20.33 -15.99 51.71
C SER A 750 -19.96 -17.05 50.69
N SER A 751 -18.79 -16.93 50.07
CA SER A 751 -18.27 -18.06 49.31
C SER A 751 -17.90 -19.17 50.32
N LYS A 752 -17.85 -20.45 49.91
CA LYS A 752 -17.30 -21.51 50.78
C LYS A 752 -15.79 -21.37 51.03
N MET A 753 -15.15 -20.36 50.43
CA MET A 753 -13.73 -20.07 50.48
C MET A 753 -13.48 -18.79 51.32
N PRO A 754 -12.85 -18.91 52.50
CA PRO A 754 -12.55 -17.76 53.36
C PRO A 754 -11.72 -16.67 52.69
N ALA A 755 -10.81 -17.02 51.78
CA ALA A 755 -10.01 -16.06 51.04
C ALA A 755 -10.85 -15.10 50.18
N PHE A 756 -11.99 -15.55 49.65
CA PHE A 756 -12.89 -14.69 48.88
C PHE A 756 -13.65 -13.72 49.79
N ASP A 757 -14.03 -14.13 51.00
CA ASP A 757 -14.72 -13.26 51.96
C ASP A 757 -13.78 -12.14 52.44
N ILE A 758 -12.50 -12.47 52.68
CA ILE A 758 -11.48 -11.46 52.98
C ILE A 758 -11.29 -10.52 51.79
N PHE A 759 -11.14 -11.07 50.58
CA PHE A 759 -11.03 -10.27 49.36
C PHE A 759 -12.23 -9.33 49.15
N GLN A 760 -13.45 -9.82 49.43
CA GLN A 760 -14.69 -9.05 49.36
C GLN A 760 -14.66 -7.84 50.31
N ALA A 761 -14.30 -8.07 51.58
CA ALA A 761 -14.22 -6.98 52.55
C ALA A 761 -13.15 -5.94 52.18
N THR A 762 -11.96 -6.40 51.77
CA THR A 762 -10.86 -5.51 51.38
C THR A 762 -11.17 -4.70 50.12
N ARG A 763 -11.77 -5.32 49.10
CA ARG A 763 -12.13 -4.60 47.86
C ARG A 763 -13.28 -3.63 48.03
N GLU A 764 -14.26 -3.94 48.90
CA GLU A 764 -15.33 -2.98 49.24
C GLU A 764 -14.73 -1.74 49.90
N ALA A 765 -13.89 -1.94 50.91
CA ALA A 765 -13.16 -0.88 51.60
C ALA A 765 -12.37 -0.01 50.61
N PHE A 766 -11.59 -0.64 49.73
CA PHE A 766 -10.80 0.04 48.69
C PHE A 766 -11.67 0.83 47.71
N HIS A 767 -12.72 0.23 47.14
CA HIS A 767 -13.55 0.90 46.12
C HIS A 767 -14.33 2.09 46.71
N ARG A 768 -14.80 1.99 47.96
CA ARG A 768 -15.42 3.14 48.65
C ARG A 768 -14.45 4.32 48.78
N ASP A 769 -13.20 4.04 49.17
CA ASP A 769 -12.17 5.07 49.30
C ASP A 769 -11.79 5.65 47.94
N TYR A 770 -11.62 4.80 46.93
CA TYR A 770 -11.19 5.24 45.61
C TYR A 770 -12.24 6.09 44.92
N VAL A 771 -13.53 5.69 44.97
CA VAL A 771 -14.65 6.50 44.46
C VAL A 771 -14.72 7.84 45.20
N TYR A 772 -14.60 7.85 46.53
CA TYR A 772 -14.59 9.09 47.31
C TYR A 772 -13.44 10.02 46.90
N VAL A 773 -12.23 9.49 46.71
CA VAL A 773 -11.07 10.26 46.24
C VAL A 773 -11.35 10.89 44.87
N LEU A 774 -11.81 10.10 43.88
CA LEU A 774 -12.12 10.62 42.54
C LEU A 774 -13.23 11.68 42.56
N GLN A 775 -14.28 11.47 43.37
CA GLN A 775 -15.36 12.44 43.55
C GLN A 775 -14.88 13.74 44.21
N LEU A 776 -13.84 13.70 45.05
CA LEU A 776 -13.26 14.87 45.71
C LEU A 776 -12.20 15.59 44.85
N THR A 777 -11.49 14.88 43.96
CA THR A 777 -10.35 15.42 43.21
C THR A 777 -10.53 15.46 41.68
N GLY A 778 -11.71 15.13 41.13
CA GLY A 778 -12.07 15.38 39.72
C GLY A 778 -12.66 16.77 39.48
N PRO A 779 -12.91 17.20 38.22
CA PRO A 779 -13.37 18.57 37.88
C PRO A 779 -14.63 18.99 38.61
N ASN A 780 -15.61 18.09 38.68
CA ASN A 780 -16.88 18.36 39.34
C ASN A 780 -16.76 18.54 40.87
N CYS A 781 -15.55 18.63 41.45
CA CYS A 781 -15.38 19.00 42.85
C CYS A 781 -15.88 20.42 43.15
N ASP A 782 -15.76 21.34 42.18
CA ASP A 782 -16.09 22.75 42.38
C ASP A 782 -17.57 23.08 42.06
N ASP A 783 -18.24 22.26 41.24
CA ASP A 783 -19.64 22.45 40.78
C ASP A 783 -20.68 21.55 41.49
N ARG A 784 -20.33 20.93 42.62
CA ARG A 784 -21.20 19.97 43.33
C ARG A 784 -22.25 20.65 44.22
N GLU A 785 -23.52 20.30 44.03
CA GLU A 785 -24.62 20.73 44.91
C GLU A 785 -24.50 20.17 46.35
N ALA A 786 -23.81 19.03 46.53
CA ALA A 786 -23.58 18.40 47.82
C ALA A 786 -22.19 17.76 47.93
N GLU A 787 -21.56 17.85 49.10
CA GLU A 787 -20.27 17.22 49.37
C GLU A 787 -20.37 15.68 49.33
N PRO A 788 -19.39 14.98 48.72
CA PRO A 788 -19.37 13.52 48.73
C PRO A 788 -19.25 12.98 50.16
N ILE A 789 -19.97 11.90 50.44
CA ILE A 789 -20.01 11.28 51.77
C ILE A 789 -18.69 10.55 52.03
N MET A 790 -17.95 10.98 53.05
CA MET A 790 -16.71 10.34 53.46
C MET A 790 -16.98 8.90 53.96
N PRO A 791 -16.27 7.88 53.45
CA PRO A 791 -16.39 6.52 53.94
C PRO A 791 -16.03 6.39 55.43
N GLU A 792 -16.70 5.48 56.14
CA GLU A 792 -16.42 5.21 57.54
C GLU A 792 -14.95 4.78 57.74
N GLY A 793 -14.27 5.42 58.70
CA GLY A 793 -12.87 5.11 59.00
C GLY A 793 -11.85 5.63 57.98
N PHE A 794 -12.25 6.33 56.91
CA PHE A 794 -11.35 6.86 55.86
C PHE A 794 -10.09 7.55 56.43
N GLN A 795 -10.27 8.41 57.43
CA GLN A 795 -9.17 9.19 58.04
C GLN A 795 -8.12 8.34 58.76
N ASN A 796 -8.46 7.10 59.12
CA ASN A 796 -7.59 6.17 59.84
C ASN A 796 -6.90 5.17 58.90
N ARG A 797 -7.19 5.21 57.59
CA ARG A 797 -6.69 4.24 56.61
C ARG A 797 -5.50 4.81 55.82
N PRO A 798 -4.26 4.31 56.02
CA PRO A 798 -3.07 4.88 55.40
C PRO A 798 -3.12 4.89 53.88
N LEU A 799 -3.58 3.81 53.25
CA LEU A 799 -3.74 3.72 51.80
C LEU A 799 -4.72 4.78 51.26
N ALA A 800 -5.86 4.97 51.92
CA ALA A 800 -6.86 5.97 51.53
C ALA A 800 -6.30 7.39 51.51
N LEU A 801 -5.52 7.76 52.54
CA LEU A 801 -4.84 9.05 52.60
C LEU A 801 -3.78 9.22 51.50
N LYS A 802 -3.06 8.15 51.14
CA LYS A 802 -2.08 8.16 50.05
C LYS A 802 -2.77 8.33 48.69
N MET A 803 -3.89 7.65 48.45
CA MET A 803 -4.71 7.86 47.25
C MET A 803 -5.23 9.30 47.15
N LEU A 804 -5.70 9.88 48.26
CA LEU A 804 -6.15 11.27 48.31
C LEU A 804 -5.03 12.26 47.93
N ASN A 805 -3.81 12.03 48.44
CA ASN A 805 -2.66 12.87 48.10
C ASN A 805 -2.30 12.77 46.61
N ILE A 806 -2.41 11.58 46.00
CA ILE A 806 -2.23 11.39 44.55
C ILE A 806 -3.30 12.17 43.78
N GLY A 807 -4.58 12.03 44.16
CA GLY A 807 -5.68 12.75 43.53
C GLY A 807 -5.46 14.27 43.55
N ARG A 808 -5.08 14.82 44.71
CA ARG A 808 -4.78 16.26 44.86
C ARG A 808 -3.57 16.71 44.05
N ARG A 809 -2.52 15.89 44.00
CA ARG A 809 -1.30 16.19 43.22
C ARG A 809 -1.63 16.42 41.74
N TRP A 810 -2.48 15.57 41.17
CA TRP A 810 -2.80 15.56 39.75
C TRP A 810 -4.12 16.24 39.38
N GLN A 811 -4.81 16.83 40.37
CA GLN A 811 -6.08 17.54 40.17
C GLN A 811 -5.99 18.67 39.12
N HIS A 812 -4.82 19.26 38.90
CA HIS A 812 -4.66 20.32 37.91
C HIS A 812 -4.81 19.84 36.46
N LEU A 813 -4.54 18.55 36.16
CA LEU A 813 -4.47 18.05 34.78
C LEU A 813 -5.81 18.11 34.02
N HIS A 814 -6.94 17.97 34.69
CA HIS A 814 -8.24 18.00 34.01
C HIS A 814 -8.68 19.43 33.61
N ARG A 815 -8.05 20.49 34.14
CA ARG A 815 -8.44 21.89 33.87
C ARG A 815 -7.92 22.44 32.53
N TYR A 816 -7.21 21.63 31.74
CA TYR A 816 -6.50 22.06 30.53
C TYR A 816 -7.12 21.61 29.20
N ARG A 817 -8.20 20.80 29.20
CA ARG A 817 -8.84 20.30 27.96
C ARG A 817 -10.38 20.29 28.05
N GLU A 818 -10.99 21.45 28.29
CA GLU A 818 -12.44 21.66 28.10
C GLU A 818 -12.82 22.12 26.68
N GLU A 819 -11.86 22.36 25.78
CA GLU A 819 -12.17 22.68 24.39
C GLU A 819 -12.29 21.41 23.51
N ASP A 820 -13.54 21.07 23.23
CA ASP A 820 -14.06 20.28 22.09
C ASP A 820 -13.87 18.74 22.08
N PHE A 821 -14.71 18.07 22.86
CA PHE A 821 -14.88 16.60 22.91
C PHE A 821 -15.36 15.98 21.58
N THR A 822 -15.88 16.80 20.66
CA THR A 822 -16.47 16.36 19.38
C THR A 822 -15.44 15.93 18.35
N THR A 823 -14.24 16.52 18.39
CA THR A 823 -13.17 16.33 17.40
C THR A 823 -12.35 15.05 17.65
N PHE A 824 -12.34 14.54 18.89
CA PHE A 824 -11.55 13.35 19.24
C PHE A 824 -12.25 12.02 18.89
N ARG A 825 -13.59 12.03 18.82
CA ARG A 825 -14.36 10.86 18.33
C ARG A 825 -14.08 10.57 16.86
N GLU A 826 -13.67 11.57 16.08
CA GLU A 826 -13.25 11.43 14.68
C GLU A 826 -11.79 10.96 14.53
N LEU A 827 -10.94 11.17 15.55
CA LEU A 827 -9.55 10.71 15.55
C LEU A 827 -9.39 9.26 16.04
N ALA A 828 -10.19 8.84 17.03
CA ALA A 828 -10.19 7.46 17.52
C ALA A 828 -10.82 6.44 16.54
N ILE A 829 -11.46 6.90 15.46
CA ILE A 829 -11.96 6.05 14.37
C ILE A 829 -10.92 5.95 13.24
N ASN A 830 -9.89 6.80 13.23
CA ASN A 830 -8.87 6.89 12.16
C ASN A 830 -7.47 6.36 12.58
N PHE A 831 -7.34 5.81 13.78
CA PHE A 831 -6.21 4.99 14.23
C PHE A 831 -6.72 3.58 14.52
#